data_AF-A0A8S9B3H2-F1
#
_entry.id   AF-A0A8S9B3H2-F1
#
_cell.length_a   1.000
_cell.length_b   1.000
_cell.length_c   1.000
_cell.angle_alpha   90.00
_cell.angle_beta   90.00
_cell.angle_gamma   90.00
#
_symmetry.space_group_name_H-M   'P 1'
#
loop_
_entity.id
_entity.type
_entity.pdbx_description
1 polymer ?
#
loop_
_entity_poly.entity_id
_entity_poly.type
_entity_poly.pdbx_seq_one_letter_code
_entity_poly.pdbx_strand_id
1 'polypeptide(L)'
;MELTSSTHEPAKAAHVNMMTDTIIANLPPDGLRSILRGLLGVDHKITPAFQSLAVKYLKSTEPTTIPMFFTPITNQATGGFAEYQQRYRCLMGCGKGFESLQAITEAVRQVQGMDIVSIPLLDSVARDAVAVIDSDLVQAVTAVQKQLSASKGLRPLTHAEEDIIQDLKDVLDSCDNKFLLSGYSHPFGRGSPGLDAFLNHDTKYTGSLEETRLYRYKQSSTGIETITLGGATVPRMFMGLWQFSSPAWGTAPWSKIHKHFRKHVDAGFLAYDMADHYGDAERTFGEFRRSKNDSDNIYCATKWCVFEPVTVTRDVVKAAITERLTTLRASRIELLQFHWQDYNDNQYVEAAKLIGQDPCVDNIGLCNFDTEHMDEIIESGVNVVSNQVQFSLIDLRPTFKMADSCHKHNVKLLTYGSLCGGLLADRWLGKSAPNLFDPDMTPSSRKYFEMIIVWGGWTLFQELLSTLSSVGNKHQVSISVVAVRWVLEHEYVGAVIVGVRMGISEHIEENLKTFTFKLEEEDLAAIQQFPMAQKVDDSFELYDLCVEVVCPPGERILCGAKNGDFFTLQGEMLHLPPGQGFSIYSLASVLPLLAAKQRKTHANDWMQSDALVACPDPNCKSVLKIMRTGLRTFSHAETTVVGLERNGVA
;
A
#
# COMPACT_ATOMS: atom_id res chain seq x y z
N MET A 1 -26.08 -25.73 -8.69
CA MET A 1 -27.08 -24.68 -8.41
C MET A 1 -27.19 -23.87 -9.69
N GLU A 2 -28.39 -23.78 -10.23
CA GLU A 2 -28.69 -23.30 -11.60
C GLU A 2 -28.21 -21.86 -11.84
N LEU A 3 -27.55 -21.66 -12.99
CA LEU A 3 -27.24 -20.35 -13.56
C LEU A 3 -28.53 -19.76 -14.15
N THR A 4 -29.15 -18.82 -13.44
CA THR A 4 -30.28 -18.04 -13.96
C THR A 4 -29.94 -16.56 -14.03
N SER A 5 -30.12 -16.03 -15.25
CA SER A 5 -30.34 -14.63 -15.64
C SER A 5 -29.31 -13.58 -15.23
N SER A 6 -28.49 -13.17 -16.19
CA SER A 6 -27.91 -11.83 -16.21
C SER A 6 -29.05 -10.80 -16.32
N THR A 7 -29.39 -10.16 -15.21
CA THR A 7 -30.22 -8.97 -15.22
C THR A 7 -29.41 -7.83 -15.83
N HIS A 8 -29.60 -7.57 -17.12
CA HIS A 8 -29.27 -6.27 -17.70
C HIS A 8 -30.21 -5.23 -17.08
N GLU A 9 -29.82 -4.65 -15.94
CA GLU A 9 -30.41 -3.38 -15.53
C GLU A 9 -30.02 -2.33 -16.59
N PRO A 10 -30.99 -1.63 -17.20
CA PRO A 10 -30.68 -0.52 -18.09
C PRO A 10 -29.93 0.53 -17.29
N ALA A 11 -28.78 0.99 -17.81
CA ALA A 11 -27.98 2.02 -17.17
C ALA A 11 -28.86 3.25 -16.88
N LYS A 12 -29.22 3.45 -15.61
CA LYS A 12 -29.84 4.70 -15.16
C LYS A 12 -28.79 5.79 -15.30
N ALA A 13 -28.87 6.58 -16.37
CA ALA A 13 -28.10 7.80 -16.48
C ALA A 13 -28.60 8.76 -15.38
N ALA A 14 -27.93 8.75 -14.23
CA ALA A 14 -28.14 9.77 -13.21
C ALA A 14 -27.68 11.11 -13.77
N HIS A 15 -28.47 12.17 -13.56
CA HIS A 15 -28.09 13.52 -13.96
C HIS A 15 -26.84 13.94 -13.17
N VAL A 16 -25.72 14.16 -13.87
CA VAL A 16 -24.53 14.76 -13.25
C VAL A 16 -24.84 16.22 -12.95
N ASN A 17 -24.73 16.63 -11.68
CA ASN A 17 -24.94 18.01 -11.27
C ASN A 17 -24.02 18.94 -12.08
N MET A 18 -24.54 20.04 -12.65
CA MET A 18 -23.73 20.99 -13.43
C MET A 18 -22.55 21.58 -12.63
N MET A 19 -22.67 21.69 -11.31
CA MET A 19 -21.55 22.10 -10.45
C MET A 19 -20.43 21.06 -10.45
N THR A 20 -20.76 19.77 -10.50
CA THR A 20 -19.77 18.69 -10.64
C THR A 20 -19.13 18.71 -12.02
N ASP A 21 -19.90 18.99 -13.08
CA ASP A 21 -19.35 19.15 -14.44
C ASP A 21 -18.39 20.34 -14.53
N THR A 22 -18.69 21.45 -13.83
CA THR A 22 -17.79 22.60 -13.69
C THR A 22 -16.46 22.20 -13.06
N ILE A 23 -16.48 21.35 -12.03
CA ILE A 23 -15.26 20.82 -11.42
C ILE A 23 -14.47 19.99 -12.44
N ILE A 24 -15.12 19.08 -13.18
CA ILE A 24 -14.48 18.23 -14.18
C ILE A 24 -13.86 19.07 -15.31
N ALA A 25 -14.55 20.10 -15.78
CA ALA A 25 -14.12 20.95 -16.88
C ALA A 25 -12.94 21.86 -16.54
N ASN A 26 -12.77 22.25 -15.28
CA ASN A 26 -11.77 23.24 -14.87
C ASN A 26 -10.58 22.64 -14.11
N LEU A 27 -10.70 21.43 -13.55
CA LEU A 27 -9.57 20.77 -12.90
C LEU A 27 -8.51 20.37 -13.94
N PRO A 28 -7.21 20.61 -13.66
CA PRO A 28 -6.16 20.10 -14.52
C PRO A 28 -6.18 18.56 -14.52
N PRO A 29 -5.70 17.90 -15.60
CA PRO A 29 -5.69 16.44 -15.71
C PRO A 29 -5.07 15.71 -14.51
N ASP A 30 -4.02 16.25 -13.91
CA ASP A 30 -3.38 15.67 -12.73
C ASP A 30 -4.26 15.78 -11.47
N GLY A 31 -4.99 16.89 -11.33
CA GLY A 31 -6.00 17.06 -10.29
C GLY A 31 -7.12 16.04 -10.42
N LEU A 32 -7.62 15.83 -11.65
CA LEU A 32 -8.62 14.79 -11.94
C LEU A 32 -8.12 13.38 -11.61
N ARG A 33 -6.88 13.05 -11.99
CA ARG A 33 -6.26 11.75 -11.66
C ARG A 33 -6.14 11.55 -10.15
N SER A 34 -5.77 12.60 -9.42
CA SER A 34 -5.65 12.58 -7.96
C SER A 34 -6.99 12.32 -7.29
N ILE A 35 -8.02 13.09 -7.68
CA ILE A 35 -9.37 12.96 -7.11
C ILE A 35 -9.98 11.60 -7.47
N LEU A 36 -9.84 11.14 -8.72
CA LEU A 36 -10.33 9.82 -9.13
C LEU A 36 -9.66 8.70 -8.33
N ARG A 37 -8.35 8.81 -8.09
CA ARG A 37 -7.63 7.85 -7.26
C ARG A 37 -8.11 7.89 -5.80
N GLY A 38 -8.32 9.08 -5.24
CA GLY A 38 -8.91 9.25 -3.91
C GLY A 38 -10.29 8.61 -3.81
N LEU A 39 -11.15 8.81 -4.83
CA LEU A 39 -12.49 8.23 -4.90
C LEU A 39 -12.44 6.69 -4.90
N LEU A 40 -11.57 6.09 -5.71
CA LEU A 40 -11.38 4.64 -5.76
C LEU A 40 -10.77 4.07 -4.45
N GLY A 41 -10.01 4.89 -3.72
CA GLY A 41 -9.49 4.53 -2.40
C GLY A 41 -10.54 4.56 -1.28
N VAL A 42 -11.56 5.41 -1.40
CA VAL A 42 -12.65 5.52 -0.41
C VAL A 42 -13.67 4.39 -0.54
N ASP A 43 -14.05 4.04 -1.77
CA ASP A 43 -15.01 2.95 -2.01
C ASP A 43 -14.59 2.06 -3.19
N HIS A 44 -14.15 0.85 -2.85
CA HIS A 44 -13.73 -0.15 -3.83
C HIS A 44 -14.84 -0.55 -4.80
N LYS A 45 -16.12 -0.40 -4.42
CA LYS A 45 -17.29 -0.73 -5.27
C LYS A 45 -17.39 0.14 -6.52
N ILE A 46 -16.67 1.26 -6.56
CA ILE A 46 -16.62 2.15 -7.72
C ILE A 46 -15.74 1.56 -8.84
N THR A 47 -14.78 0.71 -8.49
CA THR A 47 -13.77 0.17 -9.42
C THR A 47 -14.39 -0.55 -10.63
N PRO A 48 -15.35 -1.49 -10.48
CA PRO A 48 -15.94 -2.18 -11.62
C PRO A 48 -16.70 -1.25 -12.57
N ALA A 49 -17.36 -0.21 -12.04
CA ALA A 49 -18.06 0.79 -12.84
C ALA A 49 -17.08 1.65 -13.64
N PHE A 50 -15.98 2.09 -13.00
CA PHE A 50 -14.90 2.82 -13.65
C PHE A 50 -14.28 2.00 -14.80
N GLN A 51 -13.93 0.73 -14.54
CA GLN A 51 -13.39 -0.17 -15.56
C GLN A 51 -14.36 -0.37 -16.73
N SER A 52 -15.66 -0.55 -16.46
CA SER A 52 -16.67 -0.71 -17.50
C SER A 52 -16.80 0.52 -18.40
N LEU A 53 -16.77 1.73 -17.81
CA LEU A 53 -16.78 2.99 -18.56
C LEU A 53 -15.50 3.18 -19.36
N ALA A 54 -14.34 2.84 -18.79
CA ALA A 54 -13.06 2.88 -19.49
C ALA A 54 -13.05 1.94 -20.71
N VAL A 55 -13.52 0.70 -20.56
CA VAL A 55 -13.66 -0.24 -21.70
C VAL A 55 -14.57 0.31 -22.79
N LYS A 56 -15.70 0.92 -22.41
CA LYS A 56 -16.62 1.55 -23.38
C LYS A 56 -15.95 2.71 -24.11
N TYR A 57 -15.22 3.57 -23.39
CA TYR A 57 -14.46 4.67 -23.96
C TYR A 57 -13.40 4.17 -24.94
N LEU A 58 -12.59 3.17 -24.55
CA LEU A 58 -11.57 2.57 -25.40
C LEU A 58 -12.21 2.05 -26.69
N LYS A 59 -13.28 1.27 -26.61
CA LYS A 59 -14.00 0.79 -27.80
C LYS A 59 -14.47 1.91 -28.73
N SER A 60 -15.02 3.00 -28.17
CA SER A 60 -15.48 4.15 -28.98
C SER A 60 -14.37 4.99 -29.61
N THR A 61 -13.14 4.86 -29.11
CA THR A 61 -11.96 5.63 -29.53
C THR A 61 -10.91 4.75 -30.20
N GLU A 62 -11.33 3.60 -30.73
CA GLU A 62 -10.43 2.69 -31.43
C GLU A 62 -9.86 3.35 -32.70
N PRO A 63 -8.53 3.39 -32.87
CA PRO A 63 -7.95 3.96 -34.07
C PRO A 63 -8.33 3.12 -35.29
N THR A 64 -8.67 3.78 -36.39
CA THR A 64 -9.06 3.11 -37.64
C THR A 64 -7.90 2.41 -38.33
N THR A 65 -6.66 2.82 -38.02
CA THR A 65 -5.43 2.19 -38.50
C THR A 65 -4.40 2.10 -37.36
N ILE A 66 -3.54 1.08 -37.40
CA ILE A 66 -2.42 0.97 -36.47
C ILE A 66 -1.40 2.07 -36.81
N PRO A 67 -1.04 2.96 -35.87
CA PRO A 67 -0.09 4.01 -36.16
C PRO A 67 1.34 3.44 -36.27
N MET A 68 2.20 4.17 -36.97
CA MET A 68 3.62 3.86 -37.02
C MET A 68 4.22 4.06 -35.63
N PHE A 69 4.79 3.02 -35.02
CA PHE A 69 5.38 3.05 -33.69
C PHE A 69 6.86 3.42 -33.71
N PHE A 70 7.56 3.09 -34.79
CA PHE A 70 8.99 3.32 -34.94
C PHE A 70 9.32 3.95 -36.29
N THR A 71 10.23 4.91 -36.30
CA THR A 71 10.69 5.56 -37.54
C THR A 71 11.51 4.57 -38.39
N PRO A 72 11.28 4.50 -39.73
CA PRO A 72 12.02 3.55 -40.58
C PRO A 72 13.52 3.80 -40.68
N ILE A 73 13.97 5.03 -40.41
CA ILE A 73 15.36 5.47 -40.61
C ILE A 73 16.18 5.42 -39.33
N THR A 74 15.55 5.67 -38.17
CA THR A 74 16.27 5.79 -36.90
C THR A 74 15.81 4.76 -35.86
N ASN A 75 14.78 3.96 -36.16
CA ASN A 75 14.14 3.03 -35.22
C ASN A 75 13.67 3.72 -33.92
N GLN A 76 13.48 5.04 -33.95
CA GLN A 76 13.05 5.81 -32.78
C GLN A 76 11.53 5.68 -32.57
N ALA A 77 11.12 5.57 -31.31
CA ALA A 77 9.71 5.52 -30.95
C ALA A 77 9.00 6.83 -31.34
N THR A 78 7.81 6.72 -31.92
CA THR A 78 6.97 7.87 -32.32
C THR A 78 5.96 8.22 -31.23
N GLY A 79 5.28 9.37 -31.36
CA GLY A 79 4.10 9.69 -30.53
C GLY A 79 2.95 8.67 -30.68
N GLY A 80 2.83 8.06 -31.86
CA GLY A 80 1.83 7.01 -32.11
C GLY A 80 2.04 5.76 -31.26
N PHE A 81 3.31 5.40 -30.96
CA PHE A 81 3.60 4.33 -30.00
C PHE A 81 3.13 4.69 -28.59
N ALA A 82 3.39 5.92 -28.14
CA ALA A 82 3.02 6.36 -26.79
C ALA A 82 1.49 6.34 -26.57
N GLU A 83 0.71 6.80 -27.54
CA GLU A 83 -0.76 6.78 -27.50
C GLU A 83 -1.30 5.34 -27.51
N TYR A 84 -0.78 4.51 -28.42
CA TYR A 84 -1.18 3.11 -28.52
C TYR A 84 -0.81 2.30 -27.28
N GLN A 85 0.32 2.62 -26.66
CA GLN A 85 0.75 2.05 -25.39
C GLN A 85 -0.19 2.39 -24.23
N GLN A 86 -0.62 3.65 -24.11
CA GLN A 86 -1.60 4.03 -23.10
C GLN A 86 -2.88 3.21 -23.26
N ARG A 87 -3.31 3.00 -24.51
CA ARG A 87 -4.51 2.23 -24.84
C ARG A 87 -4.42 0.77 -24.39
N TYR A 88 -3.38 0.02 -24.78
CA TYR A 88 -3.28 -1.38 -24.37
C TYR A 88 -3.03 -1.54 -22.86
N ARG A 89 -2.35 -0.59 -22.21
CA ARG A 89 -2.23 -0.56 -20.75
C ARG A 89 -3.58 -0.36 -20.05
N CYS A 90 -4.45 0.49 -20.61
CA CYS A 90 -5.81 0.62 -20.12
C CYS A 90 -6.63 -0.66 -20.32
N LEU A 91 -6.46 -1.37 -21.44
CA LEU A 91 -7.11 -2.69 -21.65
C LEU A 91 -6.69 -3.67 -20.56
N MET A 92 -5.39 -3.84 -20.30
CA MET A 92 -4.90 -4.70 -19.21
C MET A 92 -5.47 -4.30 -17.85
N GLY A 93 -5.44 -3.00 -17.52
CA GLY A 93 -5.97 -2.48 -16.25
C GLY A 93 -7.49 -2.67 -16.07
N CYS A 94 -8.22 -2.88 -17.17
CA CYS A 94 -9.65 -3.19 -17.19
C CYS A 94 -9.94 -4.70 -17.24
N GLY A 95 -8.94 -5.57 -17.05
CA GLY A 95 -9.11 -7.02 -17.12
C GLY A 95 -9.34 -7.54 -18.55
N LYS A 96 -8.93 -6.78 -19.57
CA LYS A 96 -8.98 -7.15 -20.99
C LYS A 96 -7.64 -7.66 -21.48
N GLY A 97 -7.20 -8.78 -20.89
CA GLY A 97 -5.87 -9.33 -21.08
C GLY A 97 -5.61 -9.77 -22.52
N PHE A 98 -6.53 -10.53 -23.12
CA PHE A 98 -6.42 -10.99 -24.50
C PHE A 98 -6.45 -9.85 -25.52
N GLU A 99 -7.37 -8.89 -25.35
CA GLU A 99 -7.42 -7.70 -26.22
C GLU A 99 -6.12 -6.88 -26.12
N SER A 100 -5.50 -6.84 -24.94
CA SER A 100 -4.18 -6.23 -24.80
C SER A 100 -3.06 -7.03 -25.45
N LEU A 101 -3.09 -8.38 -25.40
CA LEU A 101 -2.08 -9.20 -26.08
C LEU A 101 -2.13 -8.98 -27.60
N GLN A 102 -3.33 -8.89 -28.18
CA GLN A 102 -3.49 -8.56 -29.60
C GLN A 102 -2.86 -7.21 -29.94
N ALA A 103 -3.14 -6.18 -29.14
CA ALA A 103 -2.54 -4.86 -29.34
C ALA A 103 -1.00 -4.89 -29.18
N ILE A 104 -0.48 -5.60 -28.19
CA ILE A 104 0.97 -5.76 -27.99
C ILE A 104 1.60 -6.51 -29.17
N THR A 105 0.91 -7.50 -29.76
CA THR A 105 1.38 -8.24 -30.94
C THR A 105 1.71 -7.30 -32.08
N GLU A 106 0.90 -6.27 -32.32
CA GLU A 106 1.19 -5.25 -33.32
C GLU A 106 2.43 -4.42 -33.00
N ALA A 107 2.69 -4.15 -31.71
CA ALA A 107 3.92 -3.49 -31.30
C ALA A 107 5.14 -4.37 -31.57
N VAL A 108 5.06 -5.67 -31.26
CA VAL A 108 6.12 -6.64 -31.52
C VAL A 108 6.36 -6.81 -33.02
N ARG A 109 5.32 -6.82 -33.87
CA ARG A 109 5.46 -6.87 -35.34
C ARG A 109 6.26 -5.68 -35.88
N GLN A 110 6.04 -4.48 -35.36
CA GLN A 110 6.83 -3.32 -35.79
C GLN A 110 8.28 -3.38 -35.29
N VAL A 111 8.54 -3.95 -34.10
CA VAL A 111 9.91 -4.25 -33.64
C VAL A 111 10.59 -5.28 -34.56
N GLN A 112 9.88 -6.35 -34.92
CA GLN A 112 10.33 -7.36 -35.87
C GLN A 112 10.67 -6.72 -37.23
N GLY A 113 9.94 -5.70 -37.66
CA GLY A 113 10.16 -4.95 -38.91
C GLY A 113 11.37 -4.01 -38.91
N MET A 114 11.97 -3.66 -37.77
CA MET A 114 13.09 -2.71 -37.69
C MET A 114 14.34 -3.20 -38.43
N ASP A 115 15.03 -2.32 -39.16
CA ASP A 115 16.36 -2.65 -39.72
C ASP A 115 17.45 -2.51 -38.64
N ILE A 116 17.57 -3.53 -37.80
CA ILE A 116 18.57 -3.59 -36.72
C ILE A 116 19.98 -3.99 -37.20
N VAL A 117 20.10 -4.40 -38.47
CA VAL A 117 21.39 -4.83 -39.07
C VAL A 117 22.13 -3.62 -39.60
N SER A 118 21.46 -2.78 -40.40
CA SER A 118 22.06 -1.57 -40.96
C SER A 118 22.03 -0.39 -39.97
N ILE A 119 21.04 -0.36 -39.07
CA ILE A 119 20.86 0.68 -38.06
C ILE A 119 20.89 0.02 -36.67
N PRO A 120 22.09 -0.23 -36.12
CA PRO A 120 22.23 -0.86 -34.83
C PRO A 120 21.43 -0.11 -33.74
N LEU A 121 20.83 -0.86 -32.81
CA LEU A 121 20.18 -0.34 -31.60
C LEU A 121 21.21 0.20 -30.59
N LEU A 122 22.07 1.13 -31.04
CA LEU A 122 23.09 1.81 -30.23
C LEU A 122 22.48 2.96 -29.41
N ASP A 123 21.33 3.51 -29.84
CA ASP A 123 20.61 4.56 -29.13
C ASP A 123 19.79 3.97 -27.96
N SER A 124 19.81 4.64 -26.80
CA SER A 124 19.11 4.18 -25.59
C SER A 124 17.60 4.16 -25.81
N VAL A 125 17.05 5.10 -26.59
CA VAL A 125 15.60 5.30 -26.71
C VAL A 125 14.88 4.12 -27.39
N ALA A 126 15.40 3.62 -28.51
CA ALA A 126 14.81 2.48 -29.21
C ALA A 126 14.89 1.20 -28.37
N ARG A 127 16.03 0.99 -27.70
CA ARG A 127 16.24 -0.14 -26.79
C ARG A 127 15.32 -0.07 -25.57
N ASP A 128 15.12 1.13 -25.02
CA ASP A 128 14.22 1.36 -23.90
C ASP A 128 12.78 1.10 -24.32
N ALA A 129 12.35 1.52 -25.52
CA ALA A 129 11.01 1.22 -26.03
C ALA A 129 10.75 -0.29 -26.16
N VAL A 130 11.72 -1.07 -26.66
CA VAL A 130 11.62 -2.55 -26.72
C VAL A 130 11.52 -3.15 -25.31
N ALA A 131 12.33 -2.69 -24.36
CA ALA A 131 12.25 -3.14 -22.96
C ALA A 131 10.93 -2.74 -22.28
N VAL A 132 10.30 -1.65 -22.71
CA VAL A 132 8.97 -1.26 -22.25
C VAL A 132 7.92 -2.21 -22.81
N ILE A 133 7.97 -2.57 -24.10
CA ILE A 133 7.06 -3.55 -24.70
C ILE A 133 7.20 -4.91 -23.99
N ASP A 134 8.43 -5.37 -23.73
CA ASP A 134 8.69 -6.62 -22.99
C ASP A 134 8.08 -6.57 -21.57
N SER A 135 8.22 -5.45 -20.87
CA SER A 135 7.62 -5.30 -19.55
C SER A 135 6.09 -5.18 -19.59
N ASP A 136 5.53 -4.58 -20.63
CA ASP A 136 4.07 -4.52 -20.84
C ASP A 136 3.53 -5.92 -21.19
N LEU A 137 4.29 -6.73 -21.93
CA LEU A 137 3.96 -8.10 -22.24
C LEU A 137 3.85 -8.96 -20.98
N VAL A 138 4.78 -8.83 -20.03
CA VAL A 138 4.69 -9.48 -18.70
C VAL A 138 3.35 -9.15 -18.02
N GLN A 139 2.93 -7.89 -18.06
CA GLN A 139 1.68 -7.45 -17.45
C GLN A 139 0.46 -8.02 -18.18
N ALA A 140 0.50 -8.09 -19.51
CA ALA A 140 -0.59 -8.65 -20.31
C ALA A 140 -0.76 -10.15 -20.04
N VAL A 141 0.34 -10.90 -19.99
CA VAL A 141 0.36 -12.31 -19.61
C VAL A 141 -0.22 -12.49 -18.21
N THR A 142 0.20 -11.67 -17.24
CA THR A 142 -0.34 -11.72 -15.88
C THR A 142 -1.85 -11.43 -15.85
N ALA A 143 -2.32 -10.46 -16.65
CA ALA A 143 -3.74 -10.15 -16.77
C ALA A 143 -4.53 -11.31 -17.38
N VAL A 144 -3.98 -11.99 -18.39
CA VAL A 144 -4.57 -13.21 -18.99
C VAL A 144 -4.64 -14.34 -17.98
N GLN A 145 -3.57 -14.58 -17.22
CA GLN A 145 -3.57 -15.58 -16.15
C GLN A 145 -4.73 -15.33 -15.18
N LYS A 146 -4.88 -14.08 -14.70
CA LYS A 146 -5.98 -13.69 -13.81
C LYS A 146 -7.36 -13.87 -14.45
N GLN A 147 -7.50 -13.56 -15.74
CA GLN A 147 -8.75 -13.74 -16.48
C GLN A 147 -9.11 -15.22 -16.66
N LEU A 148 -8.12 -16.11 -16.70
CA LEU A 148 -8.28 -17.55 -16.80
C LEU A 148 -8.43 -18.24 -15.45
N SER A 149 -8.05 -17.60 -14.34
CA SER A 149 -8.15 -18.16 -13.00
C SER A 149 -9.57 -18.61 -12.66
N ALA A 150 -9.71 -19.88 -12.29
CA ALA A 150 -10.92 -20.50 -11.76
C ALA A 150 -10.61 -21.28 -10.47
N SER A 151 -11.64 -21.77 -9.78
CA SER A 151 -11.50 -22.43 -8.46
C SER A 151 -10.64 -23.70 -8.45
N LYS A 152 -10.31 -24.28 -9.62
CA LYS A 152 -9.46 -25.48 -9.78
C LYS A 152 -8.20 -25.21 -10.62
N GLY A 153 -7.78 -23.95 -10.72
CA GLY A 153 -6.67 -23.52 -11.60
C GLY A 153 -7.18 -22.79 -12.83
N LEU A 154 -6.35 -22.69 -13.87
CA LEU A 154 -6.72 -21.99 -15.10
C LEU A 154 -7.80 -22.77 -15.87
N ARG A 155 -8.82 -22.06 -16.36
CA ARG A 155 -9.78 -22.64 -17.31
C ARG A 155 -9.09 -22.94 -18.65
N PRO A 156 -9.60 -23.90 -19.43
CA PRO A 156 -9.17 -24.09 -20.81
C PRO A 156 -9.35 -22.82 -21.64
N LEU A 157 -8.44 -22.63 -22.60
CA LEU A 157 -8.55 -21.60 -23.62
C LEU A 157 -9.65 -21.95 -24.62
N THR A 158 -10.28 -20.93 -25.20
CA THR A 158 -11.08 -21.10 -26.41
C THR A 158 -10.16 -21.09 -27.64
N HIS A 159 -10.59 -21.64 -28.78
CA HIS A 159 -9.81 -21.62 -30.02
C HIS A 159 -9.38 -20.18 -30.40
N ALA A 160 -10.25 -19.19 -30.24
CA ALA A 160 -9.92 -17.79 -30.52
C ALA A 160 -8.84 -17.24 -29.56
N GLU A 161 -8.82 -17.68 -28.30
CA GLU A 161 -7.80 -17.31 -27.33
C GLU A 161 -6.46 -18.01 -27.59
N GLU A 162 -6.50 -19.28 -28.02
CA GLU A 162 -5.32 -20.03 -28.49
C GLU A 162 -4.70 -19.35 -29.71
N ASP A 163 -5.51 -18.95 -30.70
CA ASP A 163 -5.05 -18.23 -31.88
C ASP A 163 -4.32 -16.92 -31.53
N ILE A 164 -4.84 -16.16 -30.55
CA ILE A 164 -4.20 -14.92 -30.08
C ILE A 164 -2.83 -15.20 -29.45
N ILE A 165 -2.74 -16.23 -28.62
CA ILE A 165 -1.48 -16.58 -27.94
C ILE A 165 -0.47 -17.12 -28.96
N GLN A 166 -0.90 -17.97 -29.89
CA GLN A 166 -0.04 -18.57 -30.90
C GLN A 166 0.49 -17.52 -31.88
N ASP A 167 -0.34 -16.58 -32.33
CA ASP A 167 0.09 -15.50 -33.22
C ASP A 167 1.19 -14.63 -32.58
N LEU A 168 0.99 -14.25 -31.31
CA LEU A 168 2.00 -13.51 -30.56
C LEU A 168 3.29 -14.32 -30.39
N LYS A 169 3.18 -15.62 -30.09
CA LYS A 169 4.34 -16.51 -29.94
C LYS A 169 5.15 -16.59 -31.23
N ASP A 170 4.50 -16.79 -32.37
CA ASP A 170 5.18 -16.90 -33.67
C ASP A 170 5.96 -15.60 -34.01
N VAL A 171 5.36 -14.45 -33.70
CA VAL A 171 6.00 -13.13 -33.90
C VAL A 171 7.18 -12.93 -32.94
N LEU A 172 7.05 -13.32 -31.67
CA LEU A 172 8.12 -13.26 -30.68
C LEU A 172 9.29 -14.16 -31.08
N ASP A 173 9.03 -15.42 -31.44
CA ASP A 173 10.05 -16.39 -31.83
C ASP A 173 10.80 -15.92 -33.10
N SER A 174 10.09 -15.32 -34.05
CA SER A 174 10.72 -14.70 -35.23
C SER A 174 11.58 -13.49 -34.86
N CYS A 175 11.10 -12.63 -33.95
CA CYS A 175 11.85 -11.48 -33.49
C CYS A 175 13.13 -11.89 -32.74
N ASP A 176 13.04 -12.86 -31.84
CA ASP A 176 14.17 -13.40 -31.10
C ASP A 176 15.26 -13.95 -32.04
N ASN A 177 14.87 -14.76 -33.04
CA ASN A 177 15.79 -15.26 -34.05
C ASN A 177 16.53 -14.14 -34.79
N LYS A 178 15.81 -13.08 -35.20
CA LYS A 178 16.40 -11.92 -35.88
C LYS A 178 17.40 -11.18 -34.99
N PHE A 179 17.07 -10.96 -33.72
CA PHE A 179 17.93 -10.25 -32.78
C PHE A 179 19.19 -11.06 -32.46
N LEU A 180 19.06 -12.37 -32.25
CA LEU A 180 20.18 -13.28 -32.01
C LEU A 180 21.15 -13.33 -33.20
N LEU A 181 20.65 -13.47 -34.43
CA LEU A 181 21.46 -13.44 -35.65
C LEU A 181 22.20 -12.11 -35.83
N SER A 182 21.67 -11.02 -35.26
CA SER A 182 22.27 -9.68 -35.29
C SER A 182 23.18 -9.39 -34.09
N GLY A 183 23.46 -10.38 -33.23
CA GLY A 183 24.36 -10.25 -32.08
C GLY A 183 23.75 -9.60 -30.84
N TYR A 184 22.43 -9.44 -30.79
CA TYR A 184 21.72 -8.93 -29.61
C TYR A 184 21.24 -10.06 -28.70
N SER A 185 20.97 -9.73 -27.43
CA SER A 185 20.24 -10.62 -26.51
C SER A 185 18.75 -10.70 -26.88
N HIS A 186 18.04 -11.69 -26.35
CA HIS A 186 16.59 -11.82 -26.45
C HIS A 186 15.86 -10.51 -26.07
N PRO A 187 15.21 -9.81 -27.02
CA PRO A 187 14.51 -8.55 -26.75
C PRO A 187 13.31 -8.72 -25.82
N PHE A 188 12.65 -9.89 -25.86
CA PHE A 188 11.44 -10.19 -25.11
C PHE A 188 11.64 -11.31 -24.08
N GLY A 189 12.85 -11.39 -23.51
CA GLY A 189 13.26 -12.46 -22.59
C GLY A 189 12.47 -12.52 -21.28
N ARG A 190 11.72 -11.47 -20.92
CA ARG A 190 10.88 -11.45 -19.71
C ARG A 190 9.46 -11.94 -19.99
N GLY A 191 8.82 -11.38 -21.02
CA GLY A 191 7.42 -11.65 -21.34
C GLY A 191 7.19 -12.96 -22.08
N SER A 192 8.09 -13.34 -22.99
CA SER A 192 7.94 -14.53 -23.84
C SER A 192 7.74 -15.84 -23.05
N PRO A 193 8.57 -16.15 -22.03
CA PRO A 193 8.43 -17.39 -21.29
C PRO A 193 7.08 -17.57 -20.57
N GLY A 194 6.35 -16.49 -20.30
CA GLY A 194 5.03 -16.55 -19.67
C GLY A 194 3.94 -17.08 -20.60
N LEU A 195 4.09 -16.91 -21.92
CA LEU A 195 3.13 -17.41 -22.92
C LEU A 195 3.21 -18.92 -23.10
N ASP A 196 4.41 -19.49 -23.05
CA ASP A 196 4.63 -20.93 -23.19
C ASP A 196 3.85 -21.75 -22.15
N ALA A 197 3.57 -21.16 -20.99
CA ALA A 197 2.80 -21.80 -19.93
C ALA A 197 1.31 -21.99 -20.30
N PHE A 198 0.76 -21.18 -21.20
CA PHE A 198 -0.64 -21.29 -21.64
C PHE A 198 -0.83 -22.34 -22.73
N LEU A 199 0.12 -22.43 -23.68
CA LEU A 199 0.03 -23.34 -24.83
C LEU A 199 0.36 -24.78 -24.44
N ASN A 200 1.23 -24.96 -23.46
CA ASN A 200 1.53 -26.28 -22.91
C ASN A 200 0.51 -26.61 -21.82
N HIS A 201 -0.60 -27.26 -22.20
CA HIS A 201 -1.64 -27.79 -21.27
C HIS A 201 -1.08 -28.71 -20.16
N ASP A 202 0.18 -29.11 -20.28
CA ASP A 202 0.89 -30.06 -19.42
C ASP A 202 2.05 -29.40 -18.64
N THR A 203 1.93 -28.14 -18.22
CA THR A 203 2.91 -27.49 -17.35
C THR A 203 2.84 -27.94 -15.89
N LYS A 204 2.72 -29.25 -15.65
CA LYS A 204 3.66 -29.82 -14.67
C LYS A 204 5.01 -29.70 -15.36
N TYR A 205 5.83 -28.72 -15.00
CA TYR A 205 7.21 -28.65 -15.47
C TYR A 205 7.83 -30.06 -15.30
N THR A 206 7.99 -30.78 -16.40
CA THR A 206 8.50 -32.16 -16.44
C THR A 206 10.01 -32.19 -16.50
N GLY A 207 10.66 -31.03 -16.62
CA GLY A 207 12.05 -30.87 -16.22
C GLY A 207 12.12 -31.16 -14.73
N SER A 208 12.91 -32.16 -14.32
CA SER A 208 13.16 -32.41 -12.90
C SER A 208 13.50 -31.08 -12.23
N LEU A 209 12.81 -30.72 -11.14
CA LEU A 209 13.27 -29.64 -10.27
C LEU A 209 14.73 -29.94 -9.94
N GLU A 210 15.65 -29.13 -10.48
CA GLU A 210 17.07 -29.33 -10.19
C GLU A 210 17.31 -28.97 -8.73
N GLU A 211 18.13 -29.78 -8.07
CA GLU A 211 18.37 -29.67 -6.64
C GLU A 211 18.93 -28.28 -6.30
N THR A 212 18.13 -27.48 -5.58
CA THR A 212 18.58 -26.20 -5.03
C THR A 212 19.68 -26.48 -4.02
N ARG A 213 20.85 -25.89 -4.25
CA ARG A 213 21.95 -25.96 -3.28
C ARG A 213 21.50 -25.37 -1.97
N LEU A 214 21.66 -26.12 -0.89
CA LEU A 214 21.32 -25.67 0.45
C LEU A 214 22.01 -24.34 0.74
N TYR A 215 21.23 -23.37 1.22
CA TYR A 215 21.73 -22.06 1.55
C TYR A 215 22.85 -22.13 2.59
N ARG A 216 23.94 -21.43 2.31
CA ARG A 216 25.11 -21.29 3.18
C ARG A 216 25.62 -19.88 3.05
N TYR A 217 25.36 -19.08 4.08
CA TYR A 217 25.94 -17.75 4.17
C TYR A 217 27.47 -17.83 4.22
N LYS A 218 28.12 -17.26 3.21
CA LYS A 218 29.56 -17.04 3.13
C LYS A 218 29.78 -15.55 3.29
N GLN A 219 30.33 -15.18 4.45
CA GLN A 219 30.53 -13.80 4.82
C GLN A 219 31.33 -13.05 3.75
N SER A 220 30.78 -11.92 3.30
CA SER A 220 31.48 -11.00 2.41
C SER A 220 32.36 -10.05 3.21
N SER A 221 33.36 -9.45 2.55
CA SER A 221 34.21 -8.39 3.14
C SER A 221 33.50 -7.03 3.25
N THR A 222 32.19 -6.96 2.99
CA THR A 222 31.47 -5.69 2.76
C THR A 222 30.86 -5.06 4.00
N GLY A 223 31.04 -5.68 5.18
CA GLY A 223 30.64 -5.10 6.47
C GLY A 223 29.15 -5.05 6.74
N ILE A 224 28.31 -5.62 5.86
CA ILE A 224 26.86 -5.73 6.06
C ILE A 224 26.61 -6.58 7.32
N GLU A 225 25.91 -6.00 8.29
CA GLU A 225 25.50 -6.71 9.51
C GLU A 225 24.61 -7.92 9.17
N THR A 226 24.65 -8.95 10.01
CA THR A 226 23.84 -10.16 9.82
C THR A 226 22.96 -10.45 11.03
N ILE A 227 21.93 -11.25 10.82
CA ILE A 227 21.05 -11.78 11.86
C ILE A 227 20.71 -13.24 11.58
N THR A 228 20.33 -13.99 12.61
CA THR A 228 19.77 -15.34 12.45
C THR A 228 18.26 -15.25 12.32
N LEU A 229 17.71 -15.77 11.22
CA LEU A 229 16.28 -15.98 10.99
C LEU A 229 16.04 -17.49 10.89
N GLY A 230 15.41 -18.06 11.91
CA GLY A 230 15.24 -19.51 12.00
C GLY A 230 16.57 -20.24 11.94
N GLY A 231 16.73 -21.12 10.96
CA GLY A 231 17.97 -21.88 10.73
C GLY A 231 19.05 -21.17 9.91
N ALA A 232 18.81 -19.94 9.44
CA ALA A 232 19.68 -19.25 8.48
C ALA A 232 20.29 -17.95 9.03
N THR A 233 21.57 -17.72 8.76
CA THR A 233 22.20 -16.40 8.93
C THR A 233 21.99 -15.59 7.66
N VAL A 234 21.41 -14.40 7.76
CA VAL A 234 21.08 -13.54 6.61
C VAL A 234 21.60 -12.12 6.84
N PRO A 235 21.88 -11.33 5.76
CA PRO A 235 22.19 -9.91 5.90
C PRO A 235 20.98 -9.13 6.44
N ARG A 236 21.21 -8.10 7.25
CA ARG A 236 20.17 -7.20 7.78
C ARG A 236 19.59 -6.22 6.74
N MET A 237 19.89 -6.42 5.46
CA MET A 237 19.28 -5.68 4.36
C MET A 237 18.90 -6.64 3.23
N PHE A 238 17.62 -6.62 2.88
CA PHE A 238 17.04 -7.43 1.81
C PHE A 238 16.75 -6.52 0.62
N MET A 239 17.06 -6.98 -0.59
CA MET A 239 16.76 -6.27 -1.83
C MET A 239 15.33 -6.63 -2.25
N GLY A 240 14.40 -5.69 -2.10
CA GLY A 240 13.01 -5.85 -2.51
C GLY A 240 12.83 -5.68 -4.02
N LEU A 241 12.09 -6.61 -4.63
CA LEU A 241 11.85 -6.70 -6.08
C LEU A 241 10.42 -6.30 -6.49
N TRP A 242 9.67 -5.58 -5.65
CA TRP A 242 8.28 -5.19 -5.96
C TRP A 242 8.14 -4.31 -7.21
N GLN A 243 9.21 -3.68 -7.69
CA GLN A 243 9.21 -2.83 -8.88
C GLN A 243 8.97 -3.62 -10.16
N PHE A 244 9.17 -4.95 -10.14
CA PHE A 244 8.77 -5.83 -11.22
C PHE A 244 7.24 -5.98 -11.35
N SER A 245 6.47 -5.55 -10.34
CA SER A 245 5.00 -5.60 -10.38
C SER A 245 4.38 -4.73 -11.46
N SER A 246 5.05 -3.66 -11.93
CA SER A 246 4.61 -2.95 -13.13
C SER A 246 5.67 -2.01 -13.74
N PRO A 247 5.56 -1.70 -15.04
CA PRO A 247 6.40 -0.70 -15.72
C PRO A 247 6.35 0.71 -15.12
N ALA A 248 5.38 1.00 -14.23
CA ALA A 248 5.25 2.30 -13.56
C ALA A 248 6.40 2.61 -12.59
N TRP A 249 7.21 1.62 -12.22
CA TRP A 249 8.48 1.82 -11.51
C TRP A 249 9.69 1.93 -12.46
N GLY A 250 9.45 1.90 -13.76
CA GLY A 250 10.43 1.84 -14.83
C GLY A 250 10.70 0.41 -15.30
N THR A 251 11.40 0.30 -16.43
CA THR A 251 11.81 -1.00 -17.01
C THR A 251 13.28 -0.97 -17.42
N ALA A 252 13.86 -2.15 -17.60
CA ALA A 252 15.17 -2.32 -18.20
C ALA A 252 15.22 -3.62 -19.02
N PRO A 253 16.11 -3.70 -20.02
CA PRO A 253 16.35 -4.95 -20.75
C PRO A 253 16.81 -6.08 -19.81
N TRP A 254 16.40 -7.31 -20.11
CA TRP A 254 16.75 -8.52 -19.34
C TRP A 254 18.27 -8.62 -19.04
N SER A 255 19.11 -8.36 -20.03
CA SER A 255 20.58 -8.42 -19.87
C SER A 255 21.12 -7.39 -18.88
N LYS A 256 20.52 -6.19 -18.83
CA LYS A 256 20.89 -5.13 -17.89
C LYS A 256 20.43 -5.47 -16.47
N ILE A 257 19.24 -6.05 -16.33
CA ILE A 257 18.73 -6.58 -15.05
C ILE A 257 19.68 -7.64 -14.48
N HIS A 258 20.07 -8.65 -15.27
CA HIS A 258 20.98 -9.71 -14.84
C HIS A 258 22.38 -9.18 -14.47
N LYS A 259 22.88 -8.17 -15.19
CA LYS A 259 24.13 -7.49 -14.85
C LYS A 259 24.04 -6.75 -13.51
N HIS A 260 22.93 -6.06 -13.24
CA HIS A 260 22.71 -5.36 -11.97
C HIS A 260 22.58 -6.33 -10.79
N PHE A 261 21.87 -7.45 -10.96
CA PHE A 261 21.85 -8.51 -9.96
C PHE A 261 23.26 -8.99 -9.62
N ARG A 262 24.11 -9.26 -10.63
CA ARG A 262 25.51 -9.66 -10.38
C ARG A 262 26.26 -8.59 -9.58
N LYS A 263 26.14 -7.32 -9.95
CA LYS A 263 26.78 -6.20 -9.24
C LYS A 263 26.35 -6.12 -7.77
N HIS A 264 25.07 -6.36 -7.47
CA HIS A 264 24.57 -6.39 -6.09
C HIS A 264 25.14 -7.57 -5.30
N VAL A 265 25.17 -8.77 -5.88
CA VAL A 265 25.77 -9.96 -5.26
C VAL A 265 27.26 -9.74 -5.01
N ASP A 266 28.01 -9.16 -5.97
CA ASP A 266 29.42 -8.79 -5.81
C ASP A 266 29.65 -7.78 -4.68
N ALA A 267 28.67 -6.89 -4.44
CA ALA A 267 28.68 -5.93 -3.34
C ALA A 267 28.20 -6.51 -2.00
N GLY A 268 27.89 -7.80 -1.93
CA GLY A 268 27.46 -8.49 -0.71
C GLY A 268 25.97 -8.38 -0.38
N PHE A 269 25.14 -7.84 -1.29
CA PHE A 269 23.69 -7.90 -1.16
C PHE A 269 23.18 -9.29 -1.56
N LEU A 270 23.02 -10.13 -0.55
CA LEU A 270 22.82 -11.57 -0.71
C LEU A 270 21.41 -12.05 -0.34
N ALA A 271 20.49 -11.18 0.09
CA ALA A 271 19.11 -11.55 0.36
C ALA A 271 18.13 -10.75 -0.49
N TYR A 272 17.16 -11.44 -1.09
CA TYR A 272 16.19 -10.86 -2.02
C TYR A 272 14.76 -11.18 -1.58
N ASP A 273 13.91 -10.17 -1.57
CA ASP A 273 12.48 -10.28 -1.26
C ASP A 273 11.64 -10.07 -2.52
N MET A 274 10.76 -11.02 -2.80
CA MET A 274 9.80 -10.99 -3.91
C MET A 274 8.43 -11.53 -3.48
N ALA A 275 7.47 -11.66 -4.40
CA ALA A 275 6.15 -12.21 -4.15
C ALA A 275 5.54 -12.76 -5.45
N ASP A 276 4.56 -13.65 -5.31
CA ASP A 276 3.74 -14.23 -6.38
C ASP A 276 3.05 -13.18 -7.29
N HIS A 277 2.70 -12.02 -6.76
CA HIS A 277 2.03 -10.95 -7.51
C HIS A 277 2.99 -9.86 -8.05
N TYR A 278 4.31 -10.03 -7.92
CA TYR A 278 5.30 -9.06 -8.41
C TYR A 278 5.71 -9.31 -9.88
N GLY A 279 4.72 -9.43 -10.77
CA GLY A 279 4.97 -9.68 -12.20
C GLY A 279 5.89 -10.88 -12.40
N ASP A 280 7.01 -10.69 -13.08
CA ASP A 280 8.02 -11.71 -13.38
C ASP A 280 9.16 -11.82 -12.36
N ALA A 281 9.08 -11.15 -11.19
CA ALA A 281 10.17 -11.09 -10.21
C ALA A 281 10.78 -12.45 -9.86
N GLU A 282 9.94 -13.43 -9.48
CA GLU A 282 10.38 -14.78 -9.12
C GLU A 282 11.10 -15.46 -10.29
N ARG A 283 10.58 -15.33 -11.50
CA ARG A 283 11.15 -15.95 -12.69
C ARG A 283 12.50 -15.32 -13.03
N THR A 284 12.56 -13.98 -13.11
CA THR A 284 13.80 -13.28 -13.44
C THR A 284 14.88 -13.53 -12.39
N PHE A 285 14.52 -13.48 -11.10
CA PHE A 285 15.46 -13.80 -10.02
C PHE A 285 15.91 -15.26 -10.06
N GLY A 286 14.98 -16.21 -10.26
CA GLY A 286 15.27 -17.64 -10.35
C GLY A 286 16.23 -17.97 -11.48
N GLU A 287 16.00 -17.41 -12.67
CA GLU A 287 16.91 -17.53 -13.82
C GLU A 287 18.29 -16.94 -13.55
N PHE A 288 18.34 -15.75 -12.95
CA PHE A 288 19.60 -15.15 -12.52
C PHE A 288 20.33 -16.06 -11.54
N ARG A 289 19.69 -16.43 -10.43
CA ARG A 289 20.29 -17.20 -9.33
C ARG A 289 20.80 -18.55 -9.82
N ARG A 290 20.01 -19.28 -10.61
CA ARG A 290 20.41 -20.59 -11.18
C ARG A 290 21.64 -20.49 -12.06
N SER A 291 21.81 -19.39 -12.79
CA SER A 291 22.97 -19.20 -13.68
C SER A 291 24.30 -18.97 -12.94
N LYS A 292 24.31 -18.95 -11.59
CA LYS A 292 25.49 -18.60 -10.78
C LYS A 292 26.05 -19.77 -9.99
N ASN A 293 27.38 -19.79 -9.90
CA ASN A 293 28.13 -20.78 -9.13
C ASN A 293 28.07 -20.53 -7.62
N ASP A 294 27.80 -19.30 -7.19
CA ASP A 294 27.65 -18.86 -5.80
C ASP A 294 26.17 -18.76 -5.37
N SER A 295 25.27 -19.46 -6.07
CA SER A 295 23.82 -19.48 -5.81
C SER A 295 23.43 -20.02 -4.43
N ASP A 296 24.30 -20.81 -3.80
CA ASP A 296 24.18 -21.28 -2.43
C ASP A 296 24.38 -20.16 -1.39
N ASN A 297 24.96 -19.02 -1.79
CA ASN A 297 25.15 -17.86 -0.93
C ASN A 297 24.03 -16.80 -1.06
N ILE A 298 23.07 -17.00 -1.96
CA ILE A 298 22.00 -16.04 -2.25
C ILE A 298 20.70 -16.54 -1.61
N TYR A 299 20.18 -15.79 -0.65
CA TYR A 299 18.96 -16.09 0.11
C TYR A 299 17.71 -15.60 -0.65
N CYS A 300 16.71 -16.47 -0.81
CA CYS A 300 15.44 -16.13 -1.45
C CYS A 300 14.30 -16.08 -0.43
N ALA A 301 13.65 -14.92 -0.35
CA ALA A 301 12.38 -14.76 0.32
C ALA A 301 11.29 -14.47 -0.71
N THR A 302 10.26 -15.32 -0.76
CA THR A 302 9.06 -15.07 -1.58
C THR A 302 7.79 -15.11 -0.74
N LYS A 303 6.62 -14.92 -1.35
CA LYS A 303 5.33 -14.86 -0.64
C LYS A 303 4.28 -15.79 -1.24
N TRP A 304 3.34 -16.15 -0.39
CA TRP A 304 1.99 -16.51 -0.79
C TRP A 304 1.01 -15.43 -0.36
N CYS A 305 0.38 -14.76 -1.31
CA CYS A 305 -0.61 -13.73 -1.02
C CYS A 305 -2.01 -14.21 -1.36
N VAL A 306 -2.81 -14.48 -0.33
CA VAL A 306 -4.23 -14.80 -0.49
C VAL A 306 -5.03 -13.50 -0.47
N PHE A 307 -5.40 -13.02 -1.65
CA PHE A 307 -6.22 -11.81 -1.84
C PHE A 307 -7.71 -12.12 -2.01
N GLU A 308 -8.03 -13.30 -2.53
CA GLU A 308 -9.39 -13.73 -2.82
C GLU A 308 -9.79 -14.90 -1.90
N PRO A 309 -11.09 -15.08 -1.61
CA PRO A 309 -11.55 -16.20 -0.79
C PRO A 309 -11.08 -17.56 -1.32
N VAL A 310 -10.58 -18.41 -0.43
CA VAL A 310 -10.07 -19.74 -0.77
C VAL A 310 -10.47 -20.76 0.29
N THR A 311 -10.75 -22.00 -0.14
CA THR A 311 -10.90 -23.12 0.80
C THR A 311 -9.52 -23.74 1.04
N VAL A 312 -9.01 -23.61 2.26
CA VAL A 312 -7.69 -24.11 2.64
C VAL A 312 -7.74 -25.63 2.74
N THR A 313 -6.93 -26.28 1.92
CA THR A 313 -6.69 -27.73 1.96
C THR A 313 -5.20 -27.98 1.75
N ARG A 314 -4.73 -29.18 2.13
CA ARG A 314 -3.33 -29.58 1.88
C ARG A 314 -2.94 -29.45 0.40
N ASP A 315 -3.84 -29.80 -0.52
CA ASP A 315 -3.57 -29.73 -1.96
C ASP A 315 -3.48 -28.30 -2.46
N VAL A 316 -4.31 -27.38 -1.94
CA VAL A 316 -4.23 -25.95 -2.29
C VAL A 316 -2.92 -25.33 -1.82
N VAL A 317 -2.52 -25.59 -0.56
CA VAL A 317 -1.25 -25.08 -0.01
C VAL A 317 -0.07 -25.65 -0.79
N LYS A 318 -0.08 -26.95 -1.08
CA LYS A 318 0.95 -27.62 -1.87
C LYS A 318 1.03 -27.08 -3.30
N ALA A 319 -0.11 -26.82 -3.94
CA ALA A 319 -0.16 -26.22 -5.28
C ALA A 319 0.46 -24.82 -5.27
N ALA A 320 0.10 -23.99 -4.29
CA ALA A 320 0.66 -22.66 -4.13
C ALA A 320 2.19 -22.69 -3.92
N ILE A 321 2.71 -23.61 -3.09
CA ILE A 321 4.16 -23.80 -2.91
C ILE A 321 4.81 -24.28 -4.22
N THR A 322 4.19 -25.24 -4.90
CA THR A 322 4.71 -25.82 -6.16
C THR A 322 4.78 -24.78 -7.28
N GLU A 323 3.82 -23.86 -7.35
CA GLU A 323 3.82 -22.75 -8.30
C GLU A 323 5.04 -21.86 -8.11
N ARG A 324 5.35 -21.43 -6.87
CA ARG A 324 6.56 -20.64 -6.59
C ARG A 324 7.84 -21.41 -6.90
N LEU A 325 7.95 -22.67 -6.50
CA LEU A 325 9.11 -23.52 -6.80
C LEU A 325 9.35 -23.61 -8.31
N THR A 326 8.27 -23.79 -9.08
CA THR A 326 8.33 -23.86 -10.54
C THR A 326 8.77 -22.53 -11.15
N THR A 327 8.18 -21.41 -10.71
CA THR A 327 8.49 -20.07 -11.21
C THR A 327 9.92 -19.65 -10.86
N LEU A 328 10.37 -19.91 -9.63
CA LEU A 328 11.75 -19.68 -9.17
C LEU A 328 12.76 -20.67 -9.78
N ARG A 329 12.29 -21.77 -10.38
CA ARG A 329 13.11 -22.91 -10.82
C ARG A 329 13.98 -23.46 -9.70
N ALA A 330 13.36 -23.72 -8.56
CA ALA A 330 14.00 -24.18 -7.32
C ALA A 330 13.29 -25.42 -6.77
N SER A 331 14.00 -26.25 -6.01
CA SER A 331 13.44 -27.38 -5.25
C SER A 331 13.17 -27.04 -3.78
N ARG A 332 13.57 -25.85 -3.31
CA ARG A 332 13.31 -25.33 -1.95
C ARG A 332 13.09 -23.81 -1.95
N ILE A 333 12.39 -23.31 -0.94
CA ILE A 333 12.21 -21.88 -0.65
C ILE A 333 12.83 -21.60 0.72
N GLU A 334 13.85 -20.72 0.78
CA GLU A 334 14.52 -20.41 2.05
C GLU A 334 13.62 -19.66 3.05
N LEU A 335 12.80 -18.72 2.57
CA LEU A 335 11.77 -18.06 3.36
C LEU A 335 10.49 -17.90 2.56
N LEU A 336 9.42 -18.56 3.00
CA LEU A 336 8.09 -18.35 2.46
C LEU A 336 7.27 -17.47 3.41
N GLN A 337 6.89 -16.29 2.95
CA GLN A 337 6.13 -15.32 3.73
C GLN A 337 4.64 -15.44 3.38
N PHE A 338 3.81 -15.71 4.37
CA PHE A 338 2.38 -15.90 4.20
C PHE A 338 1.62 -14.60 4.44
N HIS A 339 0.76 -14.23 3.49
CA HIS A 339 -0.13 -13.07 3.58
C HIS A 339 -1.59 -13.52 3.43
N TRP A 340 -2.46 -12.96 4.26
CA TRP A 340 -3.89 -13.24 4.28
C TRP A 340 -4.69 -11.94 4.32
N GLN A 341 -5.64 -11.77 3.40
CA GLN A 341 -6.36 -10.51 3.21
C GLN A 341 -7.56 -10.30 4.15
N ASP A 342 -8.26 -11.38 4.53
CA ASP A 342 -9.52 -11.30 5.30
C ASP A 342 -9.43 -12.08 6.61
N TYR A 343 -9.15 -11.38 7.71
CA TYR A 343 -9.07 -11.99 9.04
C TYR A 343 -10.40 -12.51 9.58
N ASN A 344 -11.55 -12.21 8.95
CA ASN A 344 -12.80 -12.87 9.32
C ASN A 344 -12.82 -14.35 8.91
N ASP A 345 -11.96 -14.76 7.98
CA ASP A 345 -11.76 -16.15 7.61
C ASP A 345 -10.56 -16.75 8.37
N ASN A 346 -10.85 -17.47 9.45
CA ASN A 346 -9.84 -18.06 10.36
C ASN A 346 -9.03 -19.22 9.75
N GLN A 347 -9.25 -19.57 8.48
CA GLN A 347 -8.48 -20.62 7.80
C GLN A 347 -6.98 -20.29 7.68
N TYR A 348 -6.57 -19.03 7.92
CA TYR A 348 -5.16 -18.62 7.90
C TYR A 348 -4.29 -19.41 8.89
N VAL A 349 -4.82 -19.85 10.04
CA VAL A 349 -4.08 -20.66 11.02
C VAL A 349 -3.74 -22.03 10.43
N GLU A 350 -4.72 -22.68 9.80
CA GLU A 350 -4.51 -23.98 9.16
C GLU A 350 -3.59 -23.88 7.94
N ALA A 351 -3.72 -22.80 7.15
CA ALA A 351 -2.81 -22.53 6.04
C ALA A 351 -1.36 -22.40 6.53
N ALA A 352 -1.12 -21.62 7.60
CA ALA A 352 0.21 -21.46 8.20
C ALA A 352 0.78 -22.79 8.71
N LYS A 353 -0.04 -23.65 9.34
CA LYS A 353 0.37 -25.00 9.76
C LYS A 353 0.78 -25.87 8.58
N LEU A 354 -0.01 -25.90 7.51
CA LEU A 354 0.27 -26.68 6.31
C LEU A 354 1.54 -26.20 5.61
N ILE A 355 1.78 -24.88 5.56
CA ILE A 355 3.03 -24.31 5.04
C ILE A 355 4.22 -24.77 5.89
N GLY A 356 4.13 -24.65 7.21
CA GLY A 356 5.21 -25.04 8.13
C GLY A 356 5.52 -26.54 8.16
N GLN A 357 4.62 -27.38 7.63
CA GLN A 357 4.82 -28.82 7.48
C GLN A 357 5.41 -29.23 6.12
N ASP A 358 5.45 -28.31 5.14
CA ASP A 358 5.94 -28.64 3.80
C ASP A 358 7.48 -28.70 3.77
N PRO A 359 8.09 -29.83 3.38
CA PRO A 359 9.54 -30.02 3.44
C PRO A 359 10.32 -29.17 2.44
N CYS A 360 9.65 -28.54 1.47
CA CYS A 360 10.26 -27.64 0.50
C CYS A 360 10.38 -26.19 1.02
N VAL A 361 9.86 -25.89 2.21
CA VAL A 361 9.95 -24.57 2.84
C VAL A 361 10.91 -24.66 4.03
N ASP A 362 12.02 -23.92 3.99
CA ASP A 362 13.00 -23.93 5.09
C ASP A 362 12.49 -23.14 6.30
N ASN A 363 11.90 -21.97 6.05
CA ASN A 363 11.37 -21.09 7.09
C ASN A 363 10.01 -20.50 6.65
N ILE A 364 9.08 -20.40 7.60
CA ILE A 364 7.83 -19.66 7.43
C ILE A 364 7.95 -18.27 8.05
N GLY A 365 7.63 -17.26 7.25
CA GLY A 365 7.37 -15.89 7.72
C GLY A 365 5.91 -15.53 7.50
N LEU A 366 5.48 -14.45 8.13
CA LEU A 366 4.20 -13.78 7.87
C LEU A 366 4.44 -12.48 7.10
N CYS A 367 3.40 -11.92 6.50
CA CYS A 367 3.43 -10.62 5.85
C CYS A 367 2.12 -9.88 6.09
N ASN A 368 2.22 -8.68 6.68
CA ASN A 368 1.12 -7.81 7.09
C ASN A 368 0.15 -8.42 8.13
N PHE A 369 0.56 -9.46 8.85
CA PHE A 369 -0.18 -9.94 10.03
C PHE A 369 -0.12 -8.89 11.14
N ASP A 370 -1.28 -8.54 11.69
CA ASP A 370 -1.32 -7.74 12.92
C ASP A 370 -0.85 -8.57 14.12
N THR A 371 -0.70 -7.93 15.28
CA THR A 371 -0.15 -8.58 16.47
C THR A 371 -1.03 -9.73 16.97
N GLU A 372 -2.35 -9.58 16.94
CA GLU A 372 -3.28 -10.58 17.47
C GLU A 372 -3.24 -11.86 16.61
N HIS A 373 -3.35 -11.70 15.29
CA HIS A 373 -3.38 -12.83 14.36
C HIS A 373 -1.99 -13.50 14.22
N MET A 374 -0.90 -12.73 14.39
CA MET A 374 0.44 -13.31 14.49
C MET A 374 0.58 -14.19 15.73
N ASP A 375 0.14 -13.71 16.89
CA ASP A 375 0.17 -14.46 18.15
C ASP A 375 -0.67 -15.74 18.01
N GLU A 376 -1.88 -15.65 17.44
CA GLU A 376 -2.74 -16.82 17.20
C GLU A 376 -2.07 -17.92 16.36
N ILE A 377 -1.39 -17.55 15.26
CA ILE A 377 -0.65 -18.50 14.43
C ILE A 377 0.47 -19.17 15.24
N ILE A 378 1.27 -18.38 15.96
CA ILE A 378 2.43 -18.89 16.70
C ILE A 378 1.98 -19.79 17.85
N GLU A 379 0.98 -19.36 18.62
CA GLU A 379 0.42 -20.10 19.75
C GLU A 379 -0.29 -21.40 19.31
N SER A 380 -0.68 -21.50 18.03
CA SER A 380 -1.17 -22.74 17.43
C SER A 380 -0.07 -23.80 17.17
N GLY A 381 1.20 -23.46 17.43
CA GLY A 381 2.37 -24.34 17.30
C GLY A 381 3.18 -24.16 16.01
N VAL A 382 2.91 -23.12 15.22
CA VAL A 382 3.67 -22.82 13.99
C VAL A 382 4.94 -22.04 14.35
N ASN A 383 6.10 -22.55 13.92
CA ASN A 383 7.39 -21.88 14.13
C ASN A 383 7.61 -20.74 13.12
N VAL A 384 6.96 -19.61 13.33
CA VAL A 384 7.14 -18.39 12.53
C VAL A 384 8.47 -17.73 12.89
N VAL A 385 9.30 -17.42 11.90
CA VAL A 385 10.62 -16.79 12.14
C VAL A 385 10.61 -15.27 11.92
N SER A 386 9.65 -14.77 11.13
CA SER A 386 9.56 -13.35 10.81
C SER A 386 8.15 -12.90 10.49
N ASN A 387 7.86 -11.60 10.67
CA ASN A 387 6.68 -10.94 10.10
C ASN A 387 7.11 -9.72 9.29
N GLN A 388 6.77 -9.69 7.99
CA GLN A 388 7.06 -8.56 7.12
C GLN A 388 6.00 -7.48 7.28
N VAL A 389 6.39 -6.31 7.81
CA VAL A 389 5.46 -5.21 8.12
C VAL A 389 6.01 -3.87 7.68
N GLN A 390 5.13 -2.88 7.54
CA GLN A 390 5.55 -1.52 7.24
C GLN A 390 6.14 -0.86 8.48
N PHE A 391 7.35 -0.29 8.36
CA PHE A 391 7.97 0.44 9.47
C PHE A 391 8.90 1.54 8.93
N SER A 392 8.71 2.76 9.41
CA SER A 392 9.50 3.94 9.04
C SER A 392 9.40 4.99 10.13
N LEU A 393 10.14 6.10 9.99
CA LEU A 393 10.07 7.26 10.89
C LEU A 393 8.67 7.89 11.02
N ILE A 394 7.77 7.66 10.05
CA ILE A 394 6.39 8.19 10.07
C ILE A 394 5.32 7.12 10.34
N ASP A 395 5.70 5.84 10.22
CA ASP A 395 4.80 4.71 10.47
C ASP A 395 5.43 3.85 11.55
N LEU A 396 4.97 4.10 12.76
CA LEU A 396 5.53 3.58 14.00
C LEU A 396 4.59 2.54 14.64
N ARG A 397 3.56 2.07 13.93
CA ARG A 397 2.63 1.04 14.42
C ARG A 397 3.33 -0.21 14.99
N PRO A 398 4.46 -0.68 14.43
CA PRO A 398 5.18 -1.81 15.02
C PRO A 398 5.76 -1.57 16.42
N THR A 399 6.00 -0.31 16.84
CA THR A 399 6.62 -0.01 18.14
C THR A 399 5.67 -0.14 19.33
N PHE A 400 4.37 -0.39 19.08
CA PHE A 400 3.38 -0.63 20.13
C PHE A 400 3.38 -2.12 20.51
N LYS A 401 2.24 -2.81 20.35
CA LYS A 401 2.07 -4.21 20.79
C LYS A 401 2.98 -5.20 20.06
N MET A 402 3.33 -4.93 18.79
CA MET A 402 4.07 -5.88 17.96
C MET A 402 5.51 -6.08 18.42
N ALA A 403 6.17 -5.04 18.94
CA ALA A 403 7.52 -5.14 19.49
C ALA A 403 7.57 -6.15 20.66
N ASP A 404 6.66 -6.03 21.61
CA ASP A 404 6.57 -6.93 22.77
C ASP A 404 6.26 -8.38 22.35
N SER A 405 5.35 -8.56 21.39
CA SER A 405 5.04 -9.89 20.83
C SER A 405 6.25 -10.50 20.10
N CYS A 406 6.99 -9.71 19.32
CA CYS A 406 8.24 -10.16 18.68
C CYS A 406 9.26 -10.67 19.71
N HIS A 407 9.40 -9.98 20.84
CA HIS A 407 10.26 -10.44 21.94
C HIS A 407 9.74 -11.71 22.59
N LYS A 408 8.45 -11.76 22.92
CA LYS A 408 7.79 -12.93 23.53
C LYS A 408 7.98 -14.20 22.69
N HIS A 409 7.84 -14.08 21.38
CA HIS A 409 7.83 -15.22 20.46
C HIS A 409 9.16 -15.44 19.70
N ASN A 410 10.18 -14.61 19.96
CA ASN A 410 11.44 -14.60 19.22
C ASN A 410 11.25 -14.51 17.69
N VAL A 411 10.30 -13.67 17.26
CA VAL A 411 10.04 -13.35 15.86
C VAL A 411 10.77 -12.06 15.50
N LYS A 412 11.27 -11.95 14.27
CA LYS A 412 11.88 -10.71 13.77
C LYS A 412 11.03 -10.03 12.71
N LEU A 413 11.03 -8.69 12.70
CA LEU A 413 10.38 -7.92 11.66
C LEU A 413 11.27 -7.79 10.43
N LEU A 414 10.69 -8.03 9.25
CA LEU A 414 11.28 -7.63 7.97
C LEU A 414 10.54 -6.38 7.50
N THR A 415 11.21 -5.23 7.52
CA THR A 415 10.49 -3.96 7.41
C THR A 415 10.52 -3.42 5.99
N TYR A 416 9.36 -3.12 5.41
CA TYR A 416 9.27 -2.42 4.14
C TYR A 416 8.77 -0.99 4.33
N GLY A 417 8.91 -0.17 3.27
CA GLY A 417 8.43 1.21 3.30
C GLY A 417 9.28 2.16 4.14
N SER A 418 10.44 1.72 4.63
CA SER A 418 11.33 2.48 5.51
C SER A 418 11.87 3.79 4.90
N LEU A 419 11.79 3.94 3.57
CA LEU A 419 12.16 5.15 2.84
C LEU A 419 10.97 5.94 2.29
N CYS A 420 9.73 5.58 2.67
CA CYS A 420 8.50 6.25 2.22
C CYS A 420 8.41 6.41 0.69
N GLY A 421 8.68 5.34 -0.06
CA GLY A 421 8.65 5.39 -1.53
C GLY A 421 9.73 6.29 -2.14
N GLY A 422 10.84 6.50 -1.41
CA GLY A 422 11.94 7.38 -1.80
C GLY A 422 11.73 8.85 -1.47
N LEU A 423 10.80 9.17 -0.55
CA LEU A 423 10.53 10.52 -0.05
C LEU A 423 11.45 10.89 1.13
N LEU A 424 11.97 9.92 1.88
CA LEU A 424 13.02 10.13 2.88
C LEU A 424 14.40 10.18 2.20
N ALA A 425 14.68 11.26 1.47
CA ALA A 425 15.91 11.44 0.70
C ALA A 425 16.25 12.93 0.52
N ASP A 426 17.54 13.26 0.39
CA ASP A 426 18.08 14.62 0.28
C ASP A 426 17.45 15.46 -0.82
N ARG A 427 17.06 14.83 -1.94
CA ARG A 427 16.43 15.53 -3.07
C ARG A 427 15.12 16.24 -2.71
N TRP A 428 14.46 15.84 -1.63
CA TRP A 428 13.19 16.39 -1.16
C TRP A 428 13.35 17.48 -0.09
N LEU A 429 14.54 17.65 0.47
CA LEU A 429 14.81 18.67 1.48
C LEU A 429 14.65 20.08 0.88
N GLY A 430 13.89 20.92 1.56
CA GLY A 430 13.60 22.30 1.15
C GLY A 430 12.71 22.42 -0.10
N LYS A 431 12.01 21.35 -0.49
CA LYS A 431 11.11 21.35 -1.66
C LYS A 431 9.65 21.54 -1.23
N SER A 432 8.85 22.13 -2.12
CA SER A 432 7.39 22.10 -2.01
C SER A 432 6.87 20.66 -2.19
N ALA A 433 5.64 20.41 -1.74
CA ALA A 433 4.99 19.11 -1.95
C ALA A 433 4.97 18.75 -3.46
N PRO A 434 5.35 17.52 -3.84
CA PRO A 434 5.35 17.09 -5.25
C PRO A 434 3.94 17.01 -5.83
N ASN A 435 3.82 17.20 -7.14
CA ASN A 435 2.64 16.75 -7.87
C ASN A 435 2.74 15.23 -8.06
N LEU A 436 1.73 14.50 -7.58
CA LEU A 436 1.71 13.04 -7.51
C LEU A 436 1.80 12.35 -8.89
N PHE A 437 1.47 13.04 -9.97
CA PHE A 437 1.49 12.51 -11.34
C PHE A 437 2.64 13.03 -12.19
N ASP A 438 3.61 13.73 -11.58
CA ASP A 438 4.85 14.09 -12.25
C ASP A 438 5.59 12.83 -12.75
N PRO A 439 6.36 12.92 -13.86
CA PRO A 439 7.06 11.77 -14.45
C PRO A 439 7.98 11.01 -13.49
N ASP A 440 8.57 11.71 -12.51
CA ASP A 440 9.49 11.13 -11.54
C ASP A 440 8.79 10.46 -10.34
N MET A 441 7.46 10.53 -10.27
CA MET A 441 6.66 9.96 -9.19
C MET A 441 6.23 8.52 -9.50
N THR A 442 6.66 7.60 -8.63
CA THR A 442 6.27 6.20 -8.71
C THR A 442 4.94 5.95 -7.98
N PRO A 443 4.22 4.83 -8.26
CA PRO A 443 3.05 4.47 -7.47
C PRO A 443 3.33 4.35 -5.97
N SER A 444 4.54 3.90 -5.58
CA SER A 444 4.96 3.89 -4.18
C SER A 444 5.04 5.30 -3.60
N SER A 445 5.65 6.25 -4.32
CA SER A 445 5.76 7.64 -3.87
C SER A 445 4.37 8.26 -3.64
N ARG A 446 3.38 7.93 -4.49
CA ARG A 446 1.99 8.38 -4.32
C ARG A 446 1.36 7.82 -3.04
N LYS A 447 1.48 6.51 -2.81
CA LYS A 447 1.00 5.85 -1.57
C LYS A 447 1.61 6.49 -0.32
N TYR A 448 2.93 6.68 -0.29
CA TYR A 448 3.60 7.20 0.90
C TYR A 448 3.43 8.71 1.09
N PHE A 449 3.17 9.45 0.02
CA PHE A 449 2.77 10.85 0.15
C PHE A 449 1.44 10.98 0.90
N GLU A 450 0.43 10.17 0.57
CA GLU A 450 -0.84 10.14 1.33
C GLU A 450 -0.60 9.85 2.83
N MET A 451 0.31 8.92 3.13
CA MET A 451 0.71 8.63 4.51
C MET A 451 1.38 9.80 5.21
N ILE A 452 2.26 10.54 4.52
CA ILE A 452 2.88 11.76 5.05
C ILE A 452 1.82 12.81 5.37
N ILE A 453 0.84 12.98 4.49
CA ILE A 453 -0.28 13.91 4.70
C ILE A 453 -1.08 13.52 5.95
N VAL A 454 -1.41 12.24 6.11
CA VAL A 454 -2.13 11.74 7.30
C VAL A 454 -1.29 11.86 8.58
N TRP A 455 0.02 11.61 8.50
CA TRP A 455 0.92 11.63 9.66
C TRP A 455 1.08 13.05 10.27
N GLY A 456 1.27 14.05 9.42
CA GLY A 456 1.42 15.44 9.89
C GLY A 456 1.58 16.50 8.80
N GLY A 457 1.35 16.13 7.53
CA GLY A 457 1.49 17.04 6.40
C GLY A 457 2.94 17.23 5.93
N TRP A 458 3.08 17.89 4.78
CA TRP A 458 4.38 18.11 4.16
C TRP A 458 5.29 19.03 4.96
N THR A 459 4.75 20.00 5.70
CA THR A 459 5.54 20.92 6.54
C THR A 459 6.28 20.17 7.65
N LEU A 460 5.58 19.35 8.44
CA LEU A 460 6.22 18.53 9.47
C LEU A 460 7.21 17.53 8.87
N PHE A 461 6.91 17.01 7.67
CA PHE A 461 7.84 16.16 6.95
C PHE A 461 9.13 16.89 6.55
N GLN A 462 9.08 18.16 6.17
CA GLN A 462 10.28 18.97 5.89
C GLN A 462 11.10 19.25 7.15
N GLU A 463 10.46 19.43 8.29
CA GLU A 463 11.15 19.54 9.58
C GLU A 463 11.88 18.22 9.91
N LEU A 464 11.22 17.07 9.72
CA LEU A 464 11.84 15.75 9.88
C LEU A 464 13.04 15.58 8.93
N LEU A 465 12.88 15.90 7.64
CA LEU A 465 13.99 15.83 6.68
C LEU A 465 15.16 16.74 7.10
N SER A 466 14.87 17.91 7.65
CA SER A 466 15.91 18.84 8.14
C SER A 466 16.69 18.23 9.30
N THR A 467 16.00 17.62 10.27
CA THR A 467 16.65 16.91 11.39
C THR A 467 17.48 15.73 10.91
N LEU A 468 16.93 14.90 10.00
CA LEU A 468 17.67 13.78 9.41
C LEU A 468 18.89 14.25 8.62
N SER A 469 18.81 15.41 7.95
CA SER A 469 19.95 16.01 7.26
C SER A 469 21.02 16.47 8.24
N SER A 470 20.66 17.09 9.37
CA SER A 470 21.61 17.46 10.41
C SER A 470 22.35 16.24 10.97
N VAL A 471 21.63 15.15 11.27
CA VAL A 471 22.23 13.87 11.69
C VAL A 471 23.10 13.29 10.58
N GLY A 472 22.63 13.32 9.33
CA GLY A 472 23.38 12.86 8.16
C GLY A 472 24.69 13.61 7.97
N ASN A 473 24.69 14.94 8.13
CA ASN A 473 25.89 15.78 8.04
C ASN A 473 26.90 15.46 9.14
N LYS A 474 26.45 15.19 10.38
CA LYS A 474 27.31 14.76 11.49
C LYS A 474 28.04 13.45 11.16
N HIS A 475 27.34 12.48 10.57
CA HIS A 475 27.86 11.15 10.25
C HIS A 475 28.38 10.99 8.81
N GLN A 476 28.34 12.05 8.00
CA GLN A 476 28.70 12.07 6.57
C GLN A 476 27.92 11.07 5.70
N VAL A 477 26.61 10.94 5.95
CA VAL A 477 25.69 10.05 5.22
C VAL A 477 24.41 10.78 4.80
N SER A 478 23.66 10.23 3.83
CA SER A 478 22.40 10.81 3.37
C SER A 478 21.25 10.66 4.37
N ILE A 479 20.17 11.44 4.15
CA ILE A 479 18.89 11.27 4.86
C ILE A 479 18.39 9.83 4.77
N SER A 480 18.49 9.21 3.59
CA SER A 480 18.03 7.84 3.36
C SER A 480 18.80 6.84 4.23
N VAL A 481 20.12 7.03 4.37
CA VAL A 481 20.96 6.16 5.20
C VAL A 481 20.62 6.29 6.68
N VAL A 482 20.42 7.51 7.17
CA VAL A 482 19.97 7.77 8.55
C VAL A 482 18.62 7.10 8.81
N ALA A 483 17.66 7.23 7.89
CA ALA A 483 16.33 6.63 8.04
C ALA A 483 16.38 5.10 8.11
N VAL A 484 17.17 4.45 7.26
CA VAL A 484 17.34 2.98 7.29
C VAL A 484 18.08 2.55 8.56
N ARG A 485 19.14 3.25 8.96
CA ARG A 485 19.89 2.93 10.18
C ARG A 485 19.00 3.04 11.42
N TRP A 486 18.17 4.08 11.50
CA TRP A 486 17.21 4.27 12.58
C TRP A 486 16.24 3.09 12.72
N VAL A 487 15.72 2.57 11.60
CA VAL A 487 14.86 1.38 11.62
C VAL A 487 15.64 0.15 12.15
N LEU A 488 16.89 -0.02 11.74
CA LEU A 488 17.76 -1.12 12.19
C LEU A 488 18.21 -1.03 13.67
N GLU A 489 18.08 0.12 14.34
CA GLU A 489 18.39 0.22 15.78
C GLU A 489 17.39 -0.52 16.66
N HIS A 490 16.21 -0.87 16.14
CA HIS A 490 15.21 -1.61 16.88
C HIS A 490 15.57 -3.11 16.90
N GLU A 491 15.74 -3.69 18.09
CA GLU A 491 16.24 -5.06 18.26
C GLU A 491 15.31 -6.15 17.67
N TYR A 492 14.01 -5.86 17.60
CA TYR A 492 13.00 -6.70 16.98
C TYR A 492 13.00 -6.61 15.45
N VAL A 493 13.72 -5.66 14.86
CA VAL A 493 13.90 -5.57 13.40
C VAL A 493 15.05 -6.46 12.94
N GLY A 494 14.68 -7.53 12.23
CA GLY A 494 15.61 -8.48 11.62
C GLY A 494 16.38 -7.84 10.48
N ALA A 495 15.65 -7.32 9.49
CA ALA A 495 16.23 -6.69 8.32
C ALA A 495 15.31 -5.61 7.72
N VAL A 496 15.91 -4.64 7.03
CA VAL A 496 15.17 -3.67 6.22
C VAL A 496 15.12 -4.13 4.76
N ILE A 497 13.94 -4.09 4.16
CA ILE A 497 13.75 -4.37 2.74
C ILE A 497 13.87 -3.04 1.98
N VAL A 498 14.97 -2.89 1.24
CA VAL A 498 15.25 -1.72 0.40
C VAL A 498 14.92 -2.06 -1.05
N GLY A 499 14.09 -1.22 -1.67
CA GLY A 499 13.65 -1.44 -3.04
C GLY A 499 14.74 -1.18 -4.05
N VAL A 500 14.93 -2.11 -5.00
CA VAL A 500 15.90 -1.94 -6.07
C VAL A 500 15.22 -2.02 -7.43
N ARG A 501 15.33 -0.95 -8.22
CA ARG A 501 14.91 -0.94 -9.62
C ARG A 501 16.02 -1.52 -10.49
N MET A 502 16.05 -2.86 -10.59
CA MET A 502 17.07 -3.59 -11.33
C MET A 502 17.18 -3.10 -12.78
N GLY A 503 18.41 -2.79 -13.20
CA GLY A 503 18.69 -2.21 -14.52
C GLY A 503 18.35 -0.72 -14.68
N ILE A 504 17.82 -0.02 -13.66
CA ILE A 504 17.37 1.38 -13.78
C ILE A 504 18.17 2.28 -12.85
N SER A 505 18.12 2.02 -11.55
CA SER A 505 18.81 2.84 -10.54
C SER A 505 19.50 1.95 -9.53
N GLU A 506 20.76 2.25 -9.24
CA GLU A 506 21.57 1.53 -8.26
C GLU A 506 21.95 2.49 -7.12
N HIS A 507 21.75 2.04 -5.89
CA HIS A 507 22.11 2.79 -4.68
C HIS A 507 23.06 1.96 -3.81
N ILE A 508 23.92 1.15 -4.44
CA ILE A 508 24.84 0.20 -3.77
C ILE A 508 25.70 0.89 -2.72
N GLU A 509 26.44 1.93 -3.12
CA GLU A 509 27.37 2.63 -2.21
C GLU A 509 26.62 3.28 -1.04
N GLU A 510 25.46 3.87 -1.31
CA GLU A 510 24.66 4.54 -0.29
C GLU A 510 24.08 3.53 0.70
N ASN A 511 23.52 2.43 0.21
CA ASN A 511 23.00 1.34 1.05
C ASN A 511 24.09 0.68 1.92
N LEU A 512 25.34 0.61 1.45
CA LEU A 512 26.45 0.07 2.24
C LEU A 512 26.80 0.99 3.43
N LYS A 513 26.66 2.31 3.29
CA LYS A 513 26.93 3.28 4.38
C LYS A 513 26.00 3.11 5.58
N THR A 514 24.84 2.45 5.42
CA THR A 514 23.96 2.07 6.54
C THR A 514 24.69 1.28 7.63
N PHE A 515 25.76 0.56 7.28
CA PHE A 515 26.50 -0.30 8.19
C PHE A 515 27.84 0.29 8.65
N THR A 516 28.15 1.55 8.29
CA THR A 516 29.44 2.18 8.62
C THR A 516 29.39 3.09 9.83
N PHE A 517 28.23 3.28 10.46
CA PHE A 517 28.03 4.15 11.61
C PHE A 517 26.91 3.62 12.53
N LYS A 518 26.75 4.25 13.69
CA LYS A 518 25.65 4.02 14.63
C LYS A 518 25.03 5.36 15.02
N LEU A 519 23.74 5.35 15.32
CA LEU A 519 23.09 6.53 15.88
C LEU A 519 23.45 6.68 17.36
N GLU A 520 23.90 7.87 17.74
CA GLU A 520 24.19 8.21 19.13
C GLU A 520 22.89 8.60 19.86
N GLU A 521 22.93 8.64 21.19
CA GLU A 521 21.77 9.00 22.01
C GLU A 521 21.19 10.39 21.64
N GLU A 522 22.06 11.35 21.34
CA GLU A 522 21.65 12.69 20.89
C GLU A 522 20.93 12.66 19.53
N ASP A 523 21.37 11.80 18.61
CA ASP A 523 20.75 11.67 17.29
C ASP A 523 19.36 11.05 17.42
N LEU A 524 19.25 10.00 18.24
CA LEU A 524 17.98 9.34 18.56
C LEU A 524 17.02 10.31 19.25
N ALA A 525 17.50 11.09 20.23
CA ALA A 525 16.69 12.08 20.92
C ALA A 525 16.19 13.17 19.97
N ALA A 526 17.02 13.63 19.03
CA ALA A 526 16.61 14.61 18.02
C ALA A 526 15.50 14.06 17.09
N ILE A 527 15.62 12.80 16.69
CA ILE A 527 14.61 12.14 15.84
C ILE A 527 13.31 11.88 16.62
N GLN A 528 13.40 11.50 17.89
CA GLN A 528 12.24 11.21 18.75
C GLN A 528 11.37 12.44 19.06
N GLN A 529 11.84 13.66 18.79
CA GLN A 529 11.03 14.88 18.95
C GLN A 529 9.86 14.95 17.96
N PHE A 530 9.93 14.24 16.83
CA PHE A 530 8.83 14.19 15.88
C PHE A 530 7.74 13.28 16.41
N PRO A 531 6.54 13.83 16.69
CA PRO A 531 5.53 13.08 17.40
C PRO A 531 5.07 11.88 16.58
N MET A 532 4.88 10.75 17.27
CA MET A 532 3.85 9.78 16.89
C MET A 532 2.58 10.57 16.65
N ALA A 533 1.89 10.38 15.51
CA ALA A 533 0.62 11.05 15.21
C ALA A 533 -0.20 11.12 16.50
N GLN A 534 -0.21 12.30 17.15
CA GLN A 534 -0.77 12.41 18.49
C GLN A 534 -2.23 12.01 18.33
N LYS A 535 -2.76 11.17 19.22
CA LYS A 535 -4.19 11.26 19.52
C LYS A 535 -4.41 12.75 19.80
N VAL A 536 -5.11 13.44 18.90
CA VAL A 536 -5.63 14.75 19.27
C VAL A 536 -6.47 14.42 20.49
N ASP A 537 -6.11 15.00 21.63
CA ASP A 537 -7.02 14.99 22.75
C ASP A 537 -8.22 15.80 22.28
N ASP A 538 -9.23 15.07 21.79
CA ASP A 538 -10.47 15.60 21.28
C ASP A 538 -11.50 15.69 22.41
N SER A 539 -11.05 15.53 23.66
CA SER A 539 -11.92 15.58 24.82
C SER A 539 -12.22 17.02 25.24
N PHE A 540 -13.45 17.23 25.72
CA PHE A 540 -13.85 18.47 26.37
C PHE A 540 -14.78 18.18 27.55
N GLU A 541 -14.88 19.12 28.48
CA GLU A 541 -15.69 18.94 29.70
C GLU A 541 -16.89 19.89 29.72
N LEU A 542 -18.01 19.38 30.19
CA LEU A 542 -19.20 20.15 30.54
C LEU A 542 -19.61 19.86 31.98
N TYR A 543 -20.16 20.85 32.65
CA TYR A 543 -20.84 20.65 33.92
C TYR A 543 -22.23 20.08 33.71
N ASP A 544 -22.60 19.05 34.47
CA ASP A 544 -24.00 18.67 34.67
C ASP A 544 -24.65 19.72 35.59
N LEU A 545 -25.89 20.12 35.27
CA LEU A 545 -26.61 21.17 36.00
C LEU A 545 -27.78 20.61 36.80
N CYS A 546 -28.07 21.23 37.94
CA CYS A 546 -29.34 21.13 38.63
C CYS A 546 -29.99 22.51 38.66
N VAL A 547 -31.21 22.61 38.17
CA VAL A 547 -32.01 23.84 38.23
C VAL A 547 -33.14 23.63 39.22
N GLU A 548 -33.07 24.36 40.33
CA GLU A 548 -34.01 24.25 41.46
C GLU A 548 -34.90 25.49 41.55
N VAL A 549 -36.19 25.29 41.78
CA VAL A 549 -37.14 26.37 42.04
C VAL A 549 -37.03 26.84 43.48
N VAL A 550 -36.78 28.13 43.66
CA VAL A 550 -36.82 28.79 44.96
C VAL A 550 -38.03 29.73 45.01
N CYS A 551 -38.92 29.48 45.96
CA CYS A 551 -40.12 30.28 46.19
C CYS A 551 -39.98 31.04 47.52
N PRO A 552 -40.08 32.39 47.53
CA PRO A 552 -40.01 33.15 48.77
C PRO A 552 -41.14 32.75 49.74
N PRO A 553 -40.87 32.61 51.05
CA PRO A 553 -41.88 32.24 52.03
C PRO A 553 -43.05 33.23 52.04
N GLY A 554 -44.28 32.71 51.97
CA GLY A 554 -45.51 33.51 52.04
C GLY A 554 -45.94 34.18 50.73
N GLU A 555 -45.17 34.07 49.65
CA GLU A 555 -45.53 34.62 48.34
C GLU A 555 -46.44 33.69 47.53
N ARG A 556 -47.30 34.28 46.69
CA ARG A 556 -48.14 33.51 45.76
C ARG A 556 -47.34 33.13 44.51
N ILE A 557 -47.28 31.84 44.19
CA ILE A 557 -46.62 31.32 43.00
C ILE A 557 -47.66 31.05 41.91
N LEU A 558 -47.49 31.69 40.74
CA LEU A 558 -48.46 31.65 39.64
C LEU A 558 -48.13 30.61 38.57
N CYS A 559 -46.85 30.20 38.46
CA CYS A 559 -46.40 29.23 37.47
C CYS A 559 -46.68 27.75 37.86
N GLY A 560 -47.27 27.52 39.04
CA GLY A 560 -47.57 26.18 39.56
C GLY A 560 -46.38 25.43 40.16
N ALA A 561 -45.18 26.00 40.12
CA ALA A 561 -43.99 25.41 40.71
C ALA A 561 -44.04 25.43 42.25
N LYS A 562 -43.45 24.42 42.88
CA LYS A 562 -43.29 24.31 44.33
C LYS A 562 -41.84 24.58 44.71
N ASN A 563 -41.64 25.07 45.92
CA ASN A 563 -40.29 25.27 46.43
C ASN A 563 -39.54 23.92 46.47
N GLY A 564 -38.36 23.86 45.87
CA GLY A 564 -37.54 22.65 45.76
C GLY A 564 -37.87 21.76 44.56
N ASP A 565 -38.87 22.08 43.73
CA ASP A 565 -39.03 21.41 42.44
C ASP A 565 -37.74 21.62 41.62
N PHE A 566 -37.24 20.58 40.95
CA PHE A 566 -35.99 20.69 40.19
C PHE A 566 -35.97 19.85 38.92
N PHE A 567 -35.07 20.18 38.00
CA PHE A 567 -34.67 19.28 36.93
C PHE A 567 -33.14 19.23 36.83
N THR A 568 -32.62 18.13 36.31
CA THR A 568 -31.19 17.99 36.04
C THR A 568 -30.91 17.98 34.55
N LEU A 569 -29.81 18.59 34.13
CA LEU A 569 -29.27 18.50 32.77
C LEU A 569 -27.98 17.69 32.84
N GLN A 570 -28.01 16.46 32.33
CA GLN A 570 -26.88 15.54 32.31
C GLN A 570 -26.38 15.41 30.87
N GLY A 571 -25.21 15.97 30.59
CA GLY A 571 -24.82 16.23 29.19
C GLY A 571 -25.87 17.08 28.47
N GLU A 572 -26.44 16.56 27.39
CA GLU A 572 -27.50 17.24 26.63
C GLU A 572 -28.93 16.85 27.06
N MET A 573 -29.07 15.93 28.02
CA MET A 573 -30.36 15.33 28.38
C MET A 573 -30.98 15.96 29.64
N LEU A 574 -32.20 16.48 29.52
CA LEU A 574 -32.98 17.03 30.63
C LEU A 574 -33.82 15.94 31.29
N HIS A 575 -33.72 15.83 32.62
CA HIS A 575 -34.45 14.85 33.44
C HIS A 575 -35.28 15.53 34.52
N LEU A 576 -36.53 15.11 34.65
CA LEU A 576 -37.45 15.51 35.72
C LEU A 576 -37.66 14.35 36.71
N PRO A 577 -37.85 14.63 38.01
CA PRO A 577 -38.29 13.62 38.97
C PRO A 577 -39.66 13.02 38.57
N PRO A 578 -39.89 11.72 38.84
CA PRO A 578 -41.17 11.09 38.53
C PRO A 578 -42.37 11.84 39.13
N GLY A 579 -43.36 12.15 38.29
CA GLY A 579 -44.59 12.84 38.71
C GLY A 579 -44.43 14.36 38.93
N GLN A 580 -43.25 14.93 38.70
CA GLN A 580 -43.04 16.38 38.75
C GLN A 580 -43.21 17.00 37.36
N GLY A 581 -44.04 18.04 37.26
CA GLY A 581 -44.16 18.87 36.07
C GLY A 581 -43.31 20.13 36.19
N PHE A 582 -42.93 20.71 35.05
CA PHE A 582 -42.27 22.02 35.01
C PHE A 582 -43.01 22.92 34.02
N SER A 583 -43.27 24.17 34.39
CA SER A 583 -43.92 25.12 33.50
C SER A 583 -43.03 25.40 32.30
N ILE A 584 -43.55 25.22 31.09
CA ILE A 584 -42.82 25.50 29.85
C ILE A 584 -42.43 26.99 29.74
N TYR A 585 -43.22 27.88 30.33
CA TYR A 585 -42.91 29.31 30.39
C TYR A 585 -41.71 29.56 31.31
N SER A 586 -41.67 28.92 32.49
CA SER A 586 -40.50 28.99 33.38
C SER A 586 -39.27 28.35 32.74
N LEU A 587 -39.42 27.26 31.99
CA LEU A 587 -38.31 26.71 31.21
C LEU A 587 -37.80 27.71 30.17
N ALA A 588 -38.68 28.43 29.47
CA ALA A 588 -38.29 29.39 28.45
C ALA A 588 -37.38 30.52 28.98
N SER A 589 -37.47 30.89 30.27
CA SER A 589 -36.56 31.90 30.83
C SER A 589 -35.16 31.36 31.16
N VAL A 590 -35.03 30.05 31.44
CA VAL A 590 -33.75 29.44 31.86
C VAL A 590 -33.02 28.71 30.73
N LEU A 591 -33.75 28.12 29.77
CA LEU A 591 -33.19 27.32 28.67
C LEU A 591 -32.07 28.03 27.90
N PRO A 592 -32.17 29.34 27.54
CA PRO A 592 -31.11 30.03 26.81
C PRO A 592 -29.78 30.12 27.56
N LEU A 593 -29.80 29.95 28.90
CA LEU A 593 -28.63 30.11 29.75
C LEU A 593 -27.92 28.78 30.02
N LEU A 594 -28.60 27.63 29.85
CA LEU A 594 -28.08 26.34 30.29
C LEU A 594 -26.77 25.96 29.59
N ALA A 595 -26.71 26.06 28.25
CA ALA A 595 -25.51 25.70 27.50
C ALA A 595 -24.30 26.56 27.89
N ALA A 596 -24.50 27.85 28.18
CA ALA A 596 -23.42 28.71 28.68
C ALA A 596 -23.02 28.31 30.11
N LYS A 597 -24.00 27.98 30.96
CA LYS A 597 -23.78 27.53 32.34
C LYS A 597 -23.09 26.18 32.45
N GLN A 598 -23.23 25.29 31.46
CA GLN A 598 -22.49 24.03 31.39
C GLN A 598 -21.01 24.22 31.08
N ARG A 599 -20.62 25.32 30.40
CA ARG A 599 -19.24 25.57 30.02
C ARG A 599 -18.45 26.21 31.16
N LYS A 600 -17.14 25.96 31.18
CA LYS A 600 -16.22 26.71 32.02
C LYS A 600 -16.13 28.15 31.49
N THR A 601 -16.73 29.07 32.23
CA THR A 601 -16.73 30.51 31.95
C THR A 601 -15.58 31.21 32.69
N HIS A 602 -15.20 32.40 32.24
CA HIS A 602 -14.15 33.19 32.91
C HIS A 602 -14.59 33.58 34.33
N ALA A 603 -13.66 33.65 35.29
CA ALA A 603 -13.96 33.89 36.71
C ALA A 603 -14.66 35.24 36.97
N ASN A 604 -14.42 36.23 36.11
CA ASN A 604 -15.00 37.58 36.20
C ASN A 604 -16.23 37.79 35.31
N ASP A 605 -16.72 36.76 34.63
CA ASP A 605 -17.95 36.84 33.83
C ASP A 605 -19.17 36.73 34.75
N TRP A 606 -20.20 37.56 34.55
CA TRP A 606 -21.46 37.43 35.28
C TRP A 606 -22.10 36.06 35.03
N MET A 607 -21.85 35.44 33.88
CA MET A 607 -22.28 34.08 33.58
C MET A 607 -21.63 33.04 34.50
N GLN A 608 -20.52 33.34 35.17
CA GLN A 608 -19.93 32.49 36.20
C GLN A 608 -20.62 32.71 37.56
N SER A 609 -20.94 33.95 37.94
CA SER A 609 -21.43 34.31 39.28
C SER A 609 -22.95 34.20 39.45
N ASP A 610 -23.73 34.60 38.44
CA ASP A 610 -25.15 34.88 38.63
C ASP A 610 -25.99 33.62 38.36
N ALA A 611 -26.52 33.00 39.41
CA ALA A 611 -27.19 31.71 39.31
C ALA A 611 -28.73 31.78 39.30
N LEU A 612 -29.32 32.96 39.50
CA LEU A 612 -30.75 33.13 39.70
C LEU A 612 -31.43 33.71 38.46
N VAL A 613 -32.49 33.04 38.01
CA VAL A 613 -33.28 33.45 36.84
C VAL A 613 -34.73 33.66 37.28
N ALA A 614 -35.29 34.83 37.03
CA ALA A 614 -36.67 35.12 37.40
C ALA A 614 -37.69 34.33 36.57
N CYS A 615 -38.86 34.09 37.15
CA CYS A 615 -40.03 33.68 36.36
C CYS A 615 -40.34 34.76 35.30
N PRO A 616 -40.71 34.38 34.06
CA PRO A 616 -41.07 35.37 33.04
C PRO A 616 -42.37 36.11 33.35
N ASP A 617 -43.24 35.57 34.22
CA ASP A 617 -44.37 36.31 34.75
C ASP A 617 -43.88 37.29 35.84
N PRO A 618 -43.97 38.61 35.63
CA PRO A 618 -43.46 39.60 36.58
C PRO A 618 -44.17 39.57 37.94
N ASN A 619 -45.36 38.97 38.01
CA ASN A 619 -46.13 38.81 39.25
C ASN A 619 -45.81 37.51 39.99
N CYS A 620 -45.08 36.58 39.37
CA CYS A 620 -44.67 35.33 40.00
C CYS A 620 -43.31 35.49 40.67
N LYS A 621 -43.26 35.35 42.01
CA LYS A 621 -42.04 35.61 42.79
C LYS A 621 -41.03 34.44 42.83
N SER A 622 -41.32 33.33 42.16
CA SER A 622 -40.38 32.20 42.05
C SER A 622 -39.15 32.56 41.23
N VAL A 623 -37.99 32.05 41.63
CA VAL A 623 -36.74 32.10 40.86
C VAL A 623 -36.20 30.70 40.61
N LEU A 624 -35.47 30.53 39.51
CA LEU A 624 -34.81 29.30 39.12
C LEU A 624 -33.31 29.45 39.41
N LYS A 625 -32.80 28.60 40.31
CA LYS A 625 -31.40 28.60 40.72
C LYS A 625 -30.64 27.51 39.96
N ILE A 626 -29.68 27.93 39.12
CA ILE A 626 -28.81 27.02 38.36
C ILE A 626 -27.58 26.67 39.20
N MET A 627 -27.32 25.39 39.40
CA MET A 627 -26.18 24.87 40.15
C MET A 627 -25.39 23.90 39.27
N ARG A 628 -24.06 24.07 39.22
CA ARG A 628 -23.15 23.09 38.64
C ARG A 628 -22.95 21.95 39.64
N THR A 629 -23.04 20.71 39.19
CA THR A 629 -22.98 19.53 40.06
C THR A 629 -21.68 18.75 39.83
N GLY A 630 -21.60 17.98 38.74
CA GLY A 630 -20.41 17.22 38.33
C GLY A 630 -19.82 17.72 37.02
N LEU A 631 -18.56 17.37 36.75
CA LEU A 631 -17.96 17.49 35.41
C LEU A 631 -18.12 16.16 34.68
N ARG A 632 -18.41 16.25 33.38
CA ARG A 632 -18.51 15.13 32.48
C ARG A 632 -17.62 15.40 31.27
N THR A 633 -16.81 14.40 30.91
CA THR A 633 -15.94 14.44 29.74
C THR A 633 -16.66 13.85 28.54
N PHE A 634 -16.49 14.49 27.39
CA PHE A 634 -17.00 14.09 26.09
C PHE A 634 -15.85 14.02 25.09
N SER A 635 -15.97 13.20 24.04
CA SER A 635 -15.12 13.31 22.84
C SER A 635 -15.84 14.09 21.73
N HIS A 636 -15.08 14.89 20.98
CA HIS A 636 -15.58 15.61 19.80
C HIS A 636 -16.21 14.66 18.78
N ALA A 637 -15.56 13.51 18.51
CA ALA A 637 -16.06 12.51 17.57
C ALA A 637 -17.38 11.85 18.03
N GLU A 638 -17.67 11.81 19.33
CA GLU A 638 -18.95 11.29 19.85
C GLU A 638 -20.11 12.28 19.65
N THR A 639 -19.81 13.57 19.50
CA THR A 639 -20.81 14.65 19.50
C THR A 639 -20.99 15.31 18.13
N THR A 640 -20.08 15.07 17.18
CA THR A 640 -20.19 15.59 15.81
C THR A 640 -19.40 14.76 14.80
N VAL A 641 -19.88 14.75 13.55
CA VAL A 641 -19.20 14.14 12.39
C VAL A 641 -18.22 15.10 11.70
N VAL A 642 -18.22 16.38 12.09
CA VAL A 642 -17.29 17.38 11.55
C VAL A 642 -15.94 17.18 12.23
N GLY A 643 -14.85 16.97 11.47
CA GLY A 643 -13.51 16.76 12.05
C GLY A 643 -12.94 18.00 12.74
N LEU A 644 -12.02 17.81 13.70
CA LEU A 644 -11.22 18.90 14.27
C LEU A 644 -10.13 19.29 13.27
N GLU A 645 -10.12 20.54 12.82
CA GLU A 645 -9.02 21.07 12.02
C GLU A 645 -7.80 21.32 12.89
N ARG A 646 -6.69 20.64 12.59
CA ARG A 646 -5.38 20.94 13.17
C ARG A 646 -4.84 22.19 12.48
N ASN A 647 -5.27 23.37 12.93
CA ASN A 647 -4.56 24.65 12.89
C ASN A 647 -5.54 25.71 13.41
N GLY A 648 -5.16 26.45 14.45
CA GLY A 648 -5.99 27.47 15.09
C GLY A 648 -6.28 28.69 14.21
N VAL A 649 -7.08 28.50 13.15
CA VAL A 649 -7.70 29.55 12.36
C VAL A 649 -9.11 29.05 12.03
N ALA A 650 -10.10 29.59 12.75
CA ALA A 650 -11.49 29.53 12.33
C ALA A 650 -11.75 30.60 11.25
#